data_AF-A0A955Z0K9-F1
#
_entry.id   AF-A0A955Z0K9-F1
#
_cell.length_a   1.000
_cell.length_b   1.000
_cell.length_c   1.000
_cell.angle_alpha   90.00
_cell.angle_beta   90.00
_cell.angle_gamma   90.00
#
_symmetry.space_group_name_H-M   'P 1'
#
loop_
_entity.id
_entity.type
_entity.pdbx_description
1 polymer ?
#
loop_
_entity_poly.entity_id
_entity_poly.type
_entity_poly.pdbx_seq_one_letter_code
_entity_poly.pdbx_strand_id
1 'polypeptide(L)'
;MRKAAPAEGVVRETVELSVRAPRGTSRVQVMGELVDWLRGLELRATEEGAFARDVDLPPGVYQTKLLFDGATWQLDPSLARTRSAGGNVNSLLVVGGAPEPLLFAPAAPWLEPLVDGGVRVLAGVRRSPGVPASLRVRYREASDAPWSEVAARPAFDEDEHTFFVCELPSSSRGLELELHAGTGAPFVCDAPRPTRSPPAWWQDACIYTVFVDRFRPAEDRPDWERDPGRGVRAGGHLDGVRRSLGELADLGATALYLTPVHVGASAHRYDLVEPLAVDPELGGEEAYRRLAEAARARGMRIIQDLSFAHAGRGFEPYEDVRARGRASAYAGWFQWRDGELAHYGKRTDAPLLDLDHPAVRDLMVRAARRWAELGASGLRLDMAAEVPFELGRAVRDAFLEVARDGIVLGEIVPRHAWRWRAEGVCDASYDFAFHETVTDLVVRPEASLARALDAIAESDLCRGGDARATAARVLSTHDHPRLATLAARAGTEARLVPAYALMVALPGVPMLLYGEEIGLRSMGAEATPEDVWPDRRPMPFVAHERDEGLRASLRALLSARASSPALRRGRLEVLHADASLAVLRRAHEGEVVDVVVCFGAEPLTVSLDDDELPCATSIALSHAARVADVTVSFTGPGYALLRRESALGRSMPTLAAKRNLALVDQELRACEPVGSALPTRLYFSVTERCNLACRHCITRAPERTASGEARTMTPAVLDALRPSLAFAEYFAFVHGGESLTARAFDALLAAIREARGGEPYAAHLLTNGMLFGPAAAARLTGLGVTSVSVSLDGASGRTNDEIRAGGSFERVIANVRDVVRWREGERAPLTLGLSFVVLRQNLHELVRLMELARELGVDWVKLEEGVGATAFAERSLVSMSRPEVRAQVDAAARRGRELGLVVVDHTAPRSVWRCRLDDDTRAFLEADERANGVGLHPCRAPWDSAFIEPNGDVRIGDFHGPVLGNLTLEPMSSVWRSPAAVAERDRSMLERLCGPSGPVVCVD
;
A
#
# COMPACT_ATOMS: atom_id res chain seq x y z
N MET A 1 36.44 10.03 0.29
CA MET A 1 36.00 10.25 -1.11
C MET A 1 34.62 9.63 -1.26
N ARG A 2 33.55 10.43 -1.30
CA ARG A 2 32.17 9.94 -1.46
C ARG A 2 31.96 9.60 -2.93
N LYS A 3 31.84 8.31 -3.26
CA LYS A 3 31.34 7.86 -4.57
C LYS A 3 29.89 8.35 -4.70
N ALA A 4 29.55 8.90 -5.85
CA ALA A 4 28.17 9.16 -6.22
C ALA A 4 27.36 7.85 -6.08
N ALA A 5 26.17 7.93 -5.47
CA ALA A 5 25.27 6.80 -5.35
C ALA A 5 24.96 6.25 -6.76
N PRO A 6 25.06 4.92 -6.98
CA PRO A 6 24.69 4.34 -8.26
C PRO A 6 23.18 4.54 -8.51
N ALA A 7 22.83 4.72 -9.77
CA ALA A 7 21.45 4.69 -10.24
C ALA A 7 20.80 3.35 -9.86
N GLU A 8 19.52 3.41 -9.50
CA GLU A 8 18.58 2.31 -9.20
C GLU A 8 19.09 0.90 -9.49
N GLY A 9 19.71 0.27 -8.50
CA GLY A 9 20.13 -1.13 -8.53
C GLY A 9 20.23 -1.67 -7.10
N VAL A 10 19.79 -2.91 -6.90
CA VAL A 10 19.95 -3.61 -5.62
C VAL A 10 21.45 -3.80 -5.37
N VAL A 11 21.97 -3.27 -4.26
CA VAL A 11 23.37 -3.49 -3.86
C VAL A 11 23.55 -4.99 -3.66
N ARG A 12 24.51 -5.60 -4.37
CA ARG A 12 24.88 -7.00 -4.22
C ARG A 12 26.28 -7.11 -3.62
N GLU A 13 26.47 -8.09 -2.75
CA GLU A 13 27.74 -8.43 -2.13
C GLU A 13 28.25 -9.74 -2.75
N THR A 14 29.53 -9.77 -3.14
CA THR A 14 30.18 -11.00 -3.57
C THR A 14 30.53 -11.82 -2.34
N VAL A 15 29.90 -12.99 -2.20
CA VAL A 15 30.13 -13.95 -1.13
C VAL A 15 30.90 -15.13 -1.69
N GLU A 16 32.07 -15.42 -1.14
CA GLU A 16 32.80 -16.65 -1.41
C GLU A 16 32.18 -17.79 -0.58
N LEU A 17 31.57 -18.76 -1.25
CA LEU A 17 31.12 -20.00 -0.62
C LEU A 17 32.27 -20.99 -0.68
N SER A 18 32.75 -21.48 0.47
CA SER A 18 33.89 -22.40 0.55
C SER A 18 33.65 -23.50 1.58
N VAL A 19 33.81 -24.76 1.18
CA VAL A 19 33.58 -25.92 2.05
C VAL A 19 34.67 -26.98 1.89
N ARG A 20 35.08 -27.57 3.02
CA ARG A 20 35.92 -28.79 3.01
C ARG A 20 35.03 -30.02 2.90
N ALA A 21 35.23 -30.79 1.85
CA ALA A 21 34.48 -32.02 1.61
C ALA A 21 35.16 -33.26 2.22
N PRO A 22 34.40 -34.33 2.52
CA PRO A 22 34.97 -35.64 2.84
C PRO A 22 35.94 -36.15 1.76
N ARG A 23 36.89 -37.01 2.14
CA ARG A 23 37.82 -37.62 1.17
C ARG A 23 37.05 -38.45 0.14
N GLY A 24 37.35 -38.25 -1.14
CA GLY A 24 36.74 -38.97 -2.25
C GLY A 24 35.52 -38.29 -2.87
N THR A 25 35.07 -37.15 -2.33
CA THR A 25 34.02 -36.34 -2.96
C THR A 25 34.49 -35.79 -4.31
N SER A 26 33.64 -35.96 -5.33
CA SER A 26 33.88 -35.46 -6.68
C SER A 26 33.08 -34.19 -6.99
N ARG A 27 31.91 -34.04 -6.36
CA ARG A 27 30.98 -32.95 -6.61
C ARG A 27 30.36 -32.43 -5.32
N VAL A 28 30.29 -31.11 -5.18
CA VAL A 28 29.61 -30.43 -4.08
C VAL A 28 28.68 -29.38 -4.65
N GLN A 29 27.42 -29.40 -4.20
CA GLN A 29 26.43 -28.39 -4.54
C GLN A 29 25.87 -27.73 -3.29
N VAL A 30 25.62 -26.43 -3.39
CA VAL A 30 24.83 -25.69 -2.40
C VAL A 30 23.38 -25.67 -2.89
N MET A 31 22.49 -26.31 -2.14
CA MET A 31 21.06 -26.36 -2.37
C MET A 31 20.38 -25.33 -1.48
N GLY A 32 19.34 -24.64 -1.96
CA GLY A 32 18.59 -23.73 -1.11
C GLY A 32 18.08 -22.47 -1.79
N GLU A 33 17.65 -21.50 -0.99
CA GLU A 33 17.02 -20.24 -1.44
C GLU A 33 17.95 -19.32 -2.24
N LEU A 34 19.25 -19.64 -2.31
CA LEU A 34 20.23 -18.95 -3.17
C LEU A 34 19.94 -19.17 -4.66
N VAL A 35 19.46 -20.36 -5.01
CA VAL A 35 19.13 -20.76 -6.38
C VAL A 35 17.74 -21.36 -6.35
N ASP A 36 17.64 -22.65 -6.01
CA ASP A 36 16.43 -23.32 -5.57
C ASP A 36 16.82 -24.67 -4.90
N TRP A 37 15.82 -25.45 -4.47
CA TRP A 37 16.03 -26.75 -3.81
C TRP A 37 16.13 -27.96 -4.77
N LEU A 38 15.96 -27.76 -6.08
CA LEU A 38 16.03 -28.76 -7.15
C LEU A 38 17.32 -28.66 -7.98
N ARG A 39 17.83 -27.44 -8.22
CA ARG A 39 19.04 -27.13 -8.99
C ARG A 39 20.06 -26.45 -8.07
N GLY A 40 20.97 -27.26 -7.54
CA GLY A 40 22.04 -26.77 -6.67
C GLY A 40 23.13 -25.99 -7.40
N LEU A 41 23.66 -24.98 -6.73
CA LEU A 41 24.84 -24.25 -7.15
C LEU A 41 26.10 -25.12 -6.99
N GLU A 42 26.69 -25.52 -8.10
CA GLU A 42 27.91 -26.33 -8.10
C GLU A 42 29.16 -25.52 -7.72
N LEU A 43 29.93 -26.05 -6.77
CA LEU A 43 31.20 -25.50 -6.29
C LEU A 43 32.39 -26.12 -7.05
N ARG A 44 33.49 -25.38 -7.18
CA ARG A 44 34.68 -25.81 -7.92
C ARG A 44 35.76 -26.30 -6.96
N ALA A 45 36.38 -27.43 -7.26
CA ALA A 45 37.51 -27.93 -6.49
C ALA A 45 38.67 -26.91 -6.53
N THR A 46 39.28 -26.65 -5.38
CA THR A 46 40.43 -25.77 -5.22
C THR A 46 41.73 -26.57 -5.08
N GLU A 47 42.87 -25.95 -5.31
CA GLU A 47 44.20 -26.59 -5.18
C GLU A 47 44.47 -27.10 -3.76
N GLU A 48 43.79 -26.54 -2.75
CA GLU A 48 43.91 -26.90 -1.34
C GLU A 48 42.97 -28.04 -0.89
N GLY A 49 42.23 -28.64 -1.83
CA GLY A 49 41.31 -29.75 -1.57
C GLY A 49 39.97 -29.33 -0.93
N ALA A 50 39.60 -28.05 -1.06
CA ALA A 50 38.27 -27.54 -0.74
C ALA A 50 37.43 -27.37 -2.01
N PHE A 51 36.16 -27.02 -1.85
CA PHE A 51 35.28 -26.64 -2.96
C PHE A 51 34.80 -25.21 -2.74
N ALA A 52 34.97 -24.33 -3.73
CA ALA A 52 34.62 -22.92 -3.60
C ALA A 52 33.96 -22.32 -4.85
N ARG A 53 33.18 -21.25 -4.66
CA ARG A 53 32.60 -20.42 -5.72
C ARG A 53 32.15 -19.06 -5.18
N ASP A 54 32.46 -18.01 -5.93
CA ASP A 54 31.93 -16.67 -5.68
C ASP A 54 30.51 -16.53 -6.21
N VAL A 55 29.65 -15.87 -5.42
CA VAL A 55 28.26 -15.59 -5.76
C VAL A 55 27.90 -14.17 -5.36
N ASP A 56 27.32 -13.41 -6.28
CA ASP A 56 26.79 -12.08 -5.99
C ASP A 56 25.36 -12.19 -5.45
N LEU A 57 25.18 -11.86 -4.17
CA LEU A 57 23.91 -11.97 -3.46
C LEU A 57 23.45 -10.60 -2.95
N PRO A 58 22.16 -10.26 -3.06
CA PRO A 58 21.62 -9.10 -2.37
C PRO A 58 21.52 -9.37 -0.85
N PRO A 59 21.39 -8.31 -0.02
CA PRO A 59 21.06 -8.47 1.40
C PRO A 59 19.85 -9.38 1.59
N GLY A 60 19.93 -10.28 2.54
CA GLY A 60 18.92 -11.31 2.72
C GLY A 60 19.34 -12.40 3.71
N VAL A 61 18.38 -13.26 4.02
CA VAL A 61 18.57 -14.48 4.80
C VAL A 61 18.21 -15.64 3.87
N TYR A 62 19.17 -16.53 3.65
CA TYR A 62 19.03 -17.64 2.71
C TYR A 62 19.23 -18.96 3.43
N GLN A 63 18.22 -19.83 3.37
CA GLN A 63 18.33 -21.20 3.83
C GLN A 63 19.10 -22.05 2.82
N THR A 64 20.10 -22.79 3.31
CA THR A 64 20.97 -23.62 2.48
C THR A 64 21.28 -24.97 3.12
N LYS A 65 21.65 -25.94 2.27
CA LYS A 65 22.27 -27.21 2.64
C LYS A 65 23.29 -27.61 1.59
N LEU A 66 24.24 -28.45 1.99
CA LEU A 66 25.23 -29.03 1.09
C LEU A 66 24.73 -30.39 0.60
N LEU A 67 24.91 -30.63 -0.70
CA LEU A 67 24.65 -31.91 -1.35
C LEU A 67 25.97 -32.44 -1.93
N PHE A 68 26.46 -33.55 -1.37
CA PHE A 68 27.67 -34.22 -1.80
C PHE A 68 27.33 -35.37 -2.76
N ASP A 69 27.99 -35.36 -3.93
CA ASP A 69 27.87 -36.36 -4.99
C ASP A 69 26.40 -36.70 -5.37
N GLY A 70 25.50 -35.72 -5.23
CA GLY A 70 24.08 -35.84 -5.57
C GLY A 70 23.22 -36.66 -4.61
N ALA A 71 23.77 -37.17 -3.51
CA ALA A 71 23.05 -38.12 -2.64
C ALA A 71 23.10 -37.78 -1.14
N THR A 72 24.19 -37.16 -0.66
CA THR A 72 24.39 -36.95 0.79
C THR A 72 24.14 -35.51 1.18
N TRP A 73 23.09 -35.28 1.96
CA TRP A 73 22.73 -33.96 2.49
C TRP A 73 23.42 -33.68 3.83
N GLN A 74 24.03 -32.50 3.98
CA GLN A 74 24.59 -32.05 5.25
C GLN A 74 24.35 -30.55 5.46
N LEU A 75 24.33 -30.14 6.72
CA LEU A 75 24.46 -28.74 7.08
C LEU A 75 25.87 -28.27 6.75
N ASP A 76 26.00 -26.99 6.40
CA ASP A 76 27.31 -26.37 6.26
C ASP A 76 27.89 -26.08 7.66
N PRO A 77 28.96 -26.78 8.08
CA PRO A 77 29.55 -26.58 9.40
C PRO A 77 30.28 -25.24 9.53
N SER A 78 30.55 -24.54 8.42
CA SER A 78 31.12 -23.19 8.45
C SER A 78 30.09 -22.12 8.79
N LEU A 79 28.80 -22.42 8.61
CA LEU A 79 27.70 -21.53 8.96
C LEU A 79 27.23 -21.81 10.40
N ALA A 80 27.47 -20.86 11.29
CA ALA A 80 27.12 -20.99 12.72
C ALA A 80 25.60 -20.95 13.00
N ARG A 81 24.79 -20.57 12.00
CA ARG A 81 23.36 -20.34 12.16
C ARG A 81 22.53 -21.41 11.49
N THR A 82 21.44 -21.79 12.15
CA THR A 82 20.47 -22.76 11.68
C THR A 82 19.06 -22.19 11.79
N ARG A 83 18.17 -22.74 10.98
CA ARG A 83 16.73 -22.57 11.13
C ARG A 83 16.08 -23.94 11.04
N SER A 84 15.21 -24.25 11.99
CA SER A 84 14.39 -25.46 11.98
C SER A 84 12.91 -25.09 11.97
N ALA A 85 12.18 -25.75 11.09
CA ALA A 85 10.73 -25.70 11.05
C ALA A 85 10.19 -27.07 10.64
N GLY A 86 9.29 -27.63 11.45
CA GLY A 86 8.70 -28.96 11.18
C GLY A 86 9.74 -30.08 11.16
N GLY A 87 10.81 -29.96 11.95
CA GLY A 87 11.90 -30.95 12.02
C GLY A 87 12.92 -30.90 10.88
N ASN A 88 12.73 -30.02 9.88
CA ASN A 88 13.73 -29.76 8.85
C ASN A 88 14.68 -28.66 9.30
N VAL A 89 15.94 -29.01 9.56
CA VAL A 89 16.99 -28.06 9.93
C VAL A 89 17.80 -27.67 8.70
N ASN A 90 17.97 -26.39 8.40
CA ASN A 90 18.81 -25.85 7.32
C ASN A 90 19.89 -24.91 7.89
N SER A 91 21.03 -24.78 7.20
CA SER A 91 22.01 -23.73 7.49
C SER A 91 21.48 -22.38 6.98
N LEU A 92 21.90 -21.30 7.63
CA LEU A 92 21.52 -19.94 7.23
C LEU A 92 22.73 -19.14 6.76
N LEU A 93 22.68 -18.66 5.51
CA LEU A 93 23.57 -17.62 5.01
C LEU A 93 22.87 -16.26 5.17
N VAL A 94 23.47 -15.37 5.93
CA VAL A 94 22.92 -14.02 6.19
C VAL A 94 23.84 -12.98 5.54
N VAL A 95 23.33 -12.27 4.54
CA VAL A 95 24.06 -11.24 3.78
C VAL A 95 23.52 -9.87 4.18
N GLY A 96 24.41 -8.96 4.60
CA GLY A 96 24.03 -7.62 5.07
C GLY A 96 23.05 -7.58 6.26
N GLY A 97 22.84 -8.71 6.96
CA GLY A 97 21.82 -8.86 7.99
C GLY A 97 22.34 -8.82 9.42
N ALA A 98 21.42 -8.96 10.37
CA ALA A 98 21.69 -8.80 11.79
C ALA A 98 22.51 -9.95 12.39
N PRO A 99 23.30 -9.72 13.46
CA PRO A 99 23.88 -10.79 14.27
C PRO A 99 22.80 -11.51 15.11
N GLU A 100 23.14 -12.72 15.58
CA GLU A 100 22.36 -13.43 16.62
C GLU A 100 22.17 -12.52 17.86
N PRO A 101 21.02 -12.58 18.57
CA PRO A 101 19.91 -13.52 18.41
C PRO A 101 18.88 -13.14 17.33
N LEU A 102 19.14 -12.10 16.54
CA LEU A 102 18.18 -11.56 15.57
C LEU A 102 18.35 -12.23 14.19
N LEU A 103 17.24 -12.77 13.67
CA LEU A 103 17.11 -13.25 12.31
C LEU A 103 16.41 -12.17 11.47
N PHE A 104 17.22 -11.38 10.77
CA PHE A 104 16.76 -10.23 10.00
C PHE A 104 17.79 -9.82 8.95
N ALA A 105 17.31 -9.28 7.82
CA ALA A 105 18.11 -8.54 6.85
C ALA A 105 17.32 -7.32 6.36
N PRO A 106 17.96 -6.20 5.96
CA PRO A 106 17.28 -5.00 5.47
C PRO A 106 16.76 -5.16 4.03
N ALA A 107 15.97 -6.21 3.78
CA ALA A 107 15.42 -6.58 2.49
C ALA A 107 14.11 -7.37 2.67
N ALA A 108 13.37 -7.58 1.58
CA ALA A 108 12.21 -8.46 1.59
C ALA A 108 12.61 -9.90 2.03
N PRO A 109 11.74 -10.62 2.74
CA PRO A 109 10.41 -10.22 3.23
C PRO A 109 10.49 -9.54 4.62
N TRP A 110 11.69 -9.36 5.16
CA TRP A 110 11.93 -8.85 6.51
C TRP A 110 11.60 -7.36 6.64
N LEU A 111 11.75 -6.61 5.55
CA LEU A 111 11.50 -5.18 5.53
C LEU A 111 10.85 -4.75 4.21
N GLU A 112 9.59 -4.35 4.26
CA GLU A 112 8.79 -4.12 3.04
C GLU A 112 7.88 -2.90 3.13
N PRO A 113 7.78 -2.09 2.06
CA PRO A 113 6.85 -0.96 1.99
C PRO A 113 5.39 -1.43 1.92
N LEU A 114 4.49 -0.65 2.51
CA LEU A 114 3.04 -0.89 2.44
C LEU A 114 2.39 -0.01 1.36
N VAL A 115 1.24 -0.46 0.82
CA VAL A 115 0.57 0.23 -0.31
C VAL A 115 -0.04 1.58 0.07
N ASP A 116 -0.39 1.76 1.34
CA ASP A 116 -1.00 2.96 1.92
C ASP A 116 0.03 3.87 2.63
N GLY A 117 1.31 3.51 2.58
CA GLY A 117 2.40 4.19 3.25
C GLY A 117 2.88 3.45 4.49
N GLY A 118 4.10 3.75 4.93
CA GLY A 118 4.76 2.99 5.99
C GLY A 118 5.56 1.78 5.52
N VAL A 119 6.16 1.09 6.48
CA VAL A 119 7.05 -0.06 6.28
C VAL A 119 6.70 -1.16 7.28
N ARG A 120 6.52 -2.39 6.81
CA ARG A 120 6.42 -3.56 7.68
C ARG A 120 7.81 -4.11 7.99
N VAL A 121 8.05 -4.37 9.26
CA VAL A 121 9.21 -5.13 9.76
C VAL A 121 8.73 -6.51 10.19
N LEU A 122 9.36 -7.54 9.67
CA LEU A 122 9.29 -8.91 10.16
C LEU A 122 10.69 -9.31 10.62
N ALA A 123 10.82 -9.85 11.83
CA ALA A 123 12.10 -10.37 12.30
C ALA A 123 11.91 -11.54 13.25
N GLY A 124 12.79 -12.53 13.16
CA GLY A 124 12.85 -13.66 14.08
C GLY A 124 13.79 -13.37 15.24
N VAL A 125 13.45 -13.82 16.45
CA VAL A 125 14.33 -13.81 17.61
C VAL A 125 14.58 -15.25 18.04
N ARG A 126 15.84 -15.66 18.12
CA ARG A 126 16.22 -17.03 18.48
C ARG A 126 15.76 -17.37 19.89
N ARG A 127 15.10 -18.53 20.03
CA ARG A 127 14.56 -19.02 21.31
C ARG A 127 15.72 -19.43 22.21
N SER A 128 15.66 -18.98 23.47
CA SER A 128 16.59 -19.39 24.51
C SER A 128 15.82 -20.00 25.68
N PRO A 129 16.24 -21.14 26.25
CA PRO A 129 15.54 -21.76 27.38
C PRO A 129 15.37 -20.78 28.55
N GLY A 130 14.13 -20.56 28.98
CA GLY A 130 13.80 -19.71 30.14
C GLY A 130 13.84 -18.19 29.91
N VAL A 131 14.12 -17.72 28.69
CA VAL A 131 14.13 -16.28 28.35
C VAL A 131 13.07 -15.99 27.29
N PRO A 132 11.99 -15.25 27.62
CA PRO A 132 11.01 -14.83 26.62
C PRO A 132 11.66 -13.97 25.54
N ALA A 133 11.43 -14.31 24.27
CA ALA A 133 11.84 -13.48 23.15
C ALA A 133 11.05 -12.16 23.16
N SER A 134 11.71 -11.06 22.82
CA SER A 134 11.07 -9.76 22.62
C SER A 134 11.83 -8.97 21.57
N LEU A 135 11.10 -8.12 20.84
CA LEU A 135 11.64 -7.23 19.84
C LEU A 135 11.06 -5.82 20.03
N ARG A 136 11.93 -4.82 20.18
CA ARG A 136 11.58 -3.40 20.06
C ARG A 136 12.20 -2.83 18.80
N VAL A 137 11.45 -2.00 18.08
CA VAL A 137 11.93 -1.36 16.86
C VAL A 137 11.86 0.14 17.03
N ARG A 138 12.99 0.82 16.83
CA ARG A 138 13.05 2.29 16.78
C ARG A 138 13.24 2.73 15.34
N TYR A 139 12.67 3.87 14.98
CA TYR A 139 12.77 4.41 13.64
C TYR A 139 12.89 5.93 13.61
N ARG A 140 13.44 6.47 12.52
CA ARG A 140 13.41 7.91 12.19
C ARG A 140 13.47 8.15 10.68
N GLU A 141 12.73 9.13 10.18
CA GLU A 141 12.64 9.44 8.75
C GLU A 141 13.74 10.39 8.23
N ALA A 142 14.43 11.08 9.14
CA ALA A 142 15.51 11.99 8.83
C ALA A 142 16.63 11.85 9.87
N SER A 143 17.87 12.06 9.44
CA SER A 143 19.06 11.88 10.30
C SER A 143 19.10 12.82 11.52
N ASP A 144 18.40 13.96 11.45
CA ASP A 144 18.25 14.96 12.50
C ASP A 144 16.92 14.84 13.28
N ALA A 145 16.04 13.92 12.89
CA ALA A 145 14.79 13.65 13.59
C ALA A 145 15.03 12.81 14.87
N PRO A 146 14.21 13.00 15.92
CA PRO A 146 14.23 12.13 17.09
C PRO A 146 13.81 10.71 16.70
N TRP A 147 14.31 9.74 17.46
CA TRP A 147 13.91 8.35 17.32
C TRP A 147 12.53 8.12 17.94
N SER A 148 11.63 7.54 17.15
CA SER A 148 10.35 6.99 17.61
C SER A 148 10.51 5.50 17.89
N GLU A 149 9.68 4.94 18.77
CA GLU A 149 9.70 3.51 19.11
C GLU A 149 8.33 2.88 18.86
N VAL A 150 8.33 1.67 18.31
CA VAL A 150 7.15 0.82 18.13
C VAL A 150 7.45 -0.55 18.70
N ALA A 151 6.56 -1.05 19.56
CA ALA A 151 6.64 -2.41 20.05
C ALA A 151 6.23 -3.39 18.94
N ALA A 152 7.06 -4.41 18.70
CA ALA A 152 6.69 -5.47 17.78
C ALA A 152 5.84 -6.53 18.50
N ARG A 153 4.79 -7.01 17.82
CA ARG A 153 3.92 -8.06 18.35
C ARG A 153 4.37 -9.44 17.86
N PRO A 154 4.21 -10.50 18.65
CA PRO A 154 4.41 -11.86 18.17
C PRO A 154 3.53 -12.12 16.93
N ALA A 155 4.11 -12.80 15.94
CA ALA A 155 3.45 -13.17 14.70
C ALA A 155 3.20 -14.68 14.66
N PHE A 156 4.27 -15.48 14.73
CA PHE A 156 4.22 -16.94 14.74
C PHE A 156 5.50 -17.52 15.35
N ASP A 157 5.48 -18.80 15.67
CA ASP A 157 6.61 -19.54 16.23
C ASP A 157 7.14 -20.59 15.25
N GLU A 158 8.46 -20.75 15.24
CA GLU A 158 9.16 -21.89 14.65
C GLU A 158 9.90 -22.68 15.75
N ASP A 159 10.50 -23.82 15.37
CA ASP A 159 11.22 -24.69 16.32
C ASP A 159 12.36 -23.92 17.02
N GLU A 160 13.08 -23.05 16.30
CA GLU A 160 14.24 -22.30 16.81
C GLU A 160 13.99 -20.80 17.06
N HIS A 161 12.92 -20.20 16.52
CA HIS A 161 12.71 -18.75 16.52
C HIS A 161 11.27 -18.38 16.86
N THR A 162 11.08 -17.23 17.51
CA THR A 162 9.78 -16.55 17.59
C THR A 162 9.81 -15.35 16.68
N PHE A 163 8.85 -15.24 15.75
CA PHE A 163 8.77 -14.14 14.81
C PHE A 163 7.91 -13.01 15.36
N PHE A 164 8.34 -11.79 15.10
CA PHE A 164 7.66 -10.56 15.48
C PHE A 164 7.40 -9.72 14.25
N VAL A 165 6.27 -8.99 14.27
CA VAL A 165 5.89 -8.05 13.22
C VAL A 165 5.56 -6.69 13.82
N CYS A 166 5.95 -5.61 13.14
CA CYS A 166 5.40 -4.29 13.36
C CYS A 166 5.24 -3.55 12.03
N GLU A 167 4.36 -2.56 12.01
CA GLU A 167 4.22 -1.61 10.91
C GLU A 167 4.66 -0.25 11.41
N LEU A 168 5.58 0.38 10.67
CA LEU A 168 6.20 1.65 11.02
C LEU A 168 5.57 2.75 10.17
N PRO A 169 5.15 3.87 10.79
CA PRO A 169 4.71 5.05 10.07
C PRO A 169 5.88 5.58 9.21
N SER A 170 5.62 5.81 7.93
CA SER A 170 6.59 6.48 7.06
C SER A 170 5.89 7.20 5.92
N SER A 171 6.31 8.43 5.72
CA SER A 171 5.94 9.43 4.71
C SER A 171 7.13 9.87 3.87
N SER A 172 8.30 9.31 4.13
CA SER A 172 9.59 9.58 3.51
C SER A 172 10.03 8.43 2.59
N ARG A 173 11.08 8.68 1.80
CA ARG A 173 11.70 7.66 0.93
C ARG A 173 12.79 6.85 1.61
N GLY A 174 13.14 7.16 2.86
CA GLY A 174 14.22 6.51 3.61
C GLY A 174 13.93 6.55 5.10
N LEU A 175 14.17 5.44 5.78
CA LEU A 175 13.87 5.27 7.19
C LEU A 175 15.09 4.63 7.84
N GLU A 176 15.68 5.26 8.85
CA GLU A 176 16.68 4.60 9.68
C GLU A 176 15.97 3.77 10.76
N LEU A 177 16.52 2.60 11.06
CA LEU A 177 15.94 1.59 11.95
C LEU A 177 16.94 1.11 12.98
N GLU A 178 16.51 0.93 14.23
CA GLU A 178 17.20 0.12 15.24
C GLU A 178 16.32 -1.04 15.69
N LEU A 179 16.81 -2.27 15.56
CA LEU A 179 16.15 -3.47 16.04
C LEU A 179 16.83 -3.96 17.32
N HIS A 180 16.05 -4.05 18.40
CA HIS A 180 16.51 -4.42 19.74
C HIS A 180 15.95 -5.77 20.15
N ALA A 181 16.77 -6.82 20.12
CA ALA A 181 16.44 -8.15 20.61
C ALA A 181 17.10 -8.40 21.98
N GLY A 182 16.34 -8.22 23.07
CA GLY A 182 16.87 -8.38 24.43
C GLY A 182 17.74 -7.22 24.92
N THR A 183 18.90 -7.53 25.51
CA THR A 183 19.83 -6.55 26.14
C THR A 183 21.13 -6.32 25.34
N GLY A 184 21.25 -6.92 24.16
CA GLY A 184 22.41 -6.74 23.27
C GLY A 184 22.44 -5.37 22.58
N ALA A 185 23.50 -5.11 21.81
CA ALA A 185 23.56 -3.94 20.95
C ALA A 185 22.50 -4.02 19.84
N PRO A 186 21.85 -2.90 19.47
CA PRO A 186 20.87 -2.90 18.40
C PRO A 186 21.51 -3.16 17.04
N PHE A 187 20.75 -3.79 16.14
CA PHE A 187 21.07 -3.79 14.72
C PHE A 187 20.53 -2.52 14.06
N VAL A 188 21.41 -1.78 13.38
CA VAL A 188 21.06 -0.51 12.72
C VAL A 188 21.10 -0.68 11.22
N CYS A 189 20.06 -0.24 10.52
CA CYS A 189 20.00 -0.28 9.07
C CYS A 189 19.08 0.80 8.49
N ASP A 190 19.21 1.04 7.20
CA ASP A 190 18.26 1.85 6.42
C ASP A 190 17.18 0.96 5.81
N ALA A 191 15.95 1.45 5.74
CA ALA A 191 14.89 0.79 5.02
C ALA A 191 15.08 0.92 3.50
N PRO A 192 14.79 -0.14 2.75
CA PRO A 192 14.87 -0.12 1.31
C PRO A 192 13.86 0.87 0.73
N ARG A 193 14.24 1.51 -0.38
CA ARG A 193 13.30 2.33 -1.15
C ARG A 193 12.19 1.46 -1.72
N PRO A 194 10.94 1.95 -1.79
CA PRO A 194 9.85 1.19 -2.38
C PRO A 194 10.16 0.82 -3.84
N THR A 195 9.95 -0.44 -4.20
CA THR A 195 9.93 -0.87 -5.59
C THR A 195 8.67 -0.34 -6.29
N ARG A 196 8.61 -0.48 -7.62
CA ARG A 196 7.42 -0.10 -8.41
C ARG A 196 6.18 -0.80 -7.82
N SER A 197 5.20 -0.02 -7.39
CA SER A 197 3.90 -0.55 -6.98
C SER A 197 3.13 -1.11 -8.19
N PRO A 198 2.32 -2.16 -8.00
CA PRO A 198 1.37 -2.62 -9.02
C PRO A 198 0.47 -1.48 -9.53
N PRO A 199 -0.05 -1.57 -10.76
CA PRO A 199 -0.94 -0.54 -11.32
C PRO A 199 -2.20 -0.41 -10.47
N ALA A 200 -2.74 0.81 -10.36
CA ALA A 200 -3.83 1.13 -9.43
C ALA A 200 -5.09 0.25 -9.61
N TRP A 201 -5.37 -0.21 -10.84
CA TRP A 201 -6.53 -1.07 -11.13
C TRP A 201 -6.40 -2.48 -10.53
N TRP A 202 -5.17 -2.93 -10.23
CA TRP A 202 -4.90 -4.31 -9.81
C TRP A 202 -5.58 -4.66 -8.48
N GLN A 203 -5.50 -3.78 -7.48
CA GLN A 203 -6.12 -4.04 -6.16
C GLN A 203 -7.65 -4.12 -6.24
N ASP A 204 -8.25 -3.50 -7.26
CA ASP A 204 -9.69 -3.52 -7.51
C ASP A 204 -10.11 -4.66 -8.45
N ALA A 205 -9.15 -5.47 -8.92
CA ALA A 205 -9.43 -6.53 -9.87
C ALA A 205 -10.23 -7.67 -9.24
N CYS A 206 -11.05 -8.31 -10.08
CA CYS A 206 -11.59 -9.65 -9.89
C CYS A 206 -11.29 -10.41 -11.17
N ILE A 207 -10.43 -11.43 -11.04
CA ILE A 207 -9.93 -12.20 -12.18
C ILE A 207 -10.88 -13.35 -12.44
N TYR A 208 -11.29 -13.52 -13.70
CA TYR A 208 -12.03 -14.68 -14.17
C TYR A 208 -11.18 -15.45 -15.18
N THR A 209 -10.79 -16.67 -14.81
CA THR A 209 -9.91 -17.53 -15.60
C THR A 209 -10.73 -18.31 -16.62
N VAL A 210 -10.37 -18.16 -17.89
CA VAL A 210 -11.04 -18.76 -19.03
C VAL A 210 -10.12 -19.80 -19.63
N PHE A 211 -10.49 -21.09 -19.49
CA PHE A 211 -9.90 -22.16 -20.27
C PHE A 211 -10.51 -22.11 -21.67
N VAL A 212 -9.83 -21.44 -22.61
CA VAL A 212 -10.45 -20.96 -23.85
C VAL A 212 -11.10 -22.08 -24.66
N ASP A 213 -10.42 -23.22 -24.82
CA ASP A 213 -10.95 -24.39 -25.55
C ASP A 213 -12.25 -24.95 -24.96
N ARG A 214 -12.47 -24.77 -23.65
CA ARG A 214 -13.56 -25.40 -22.88
C ARG A 214 -14.61 -24.39 -22.43
N PHE A 215 -14.46 -23.12 -22.83
CA PHE A 215 -15.34 -22.06 -22.34
C PHE A 215 -16.55 -21.79 -23.22
N ARG A 216 -16.38 -21.45 -24.50
CA ARG A 216 -17.51 -21.24 -25.42
C ARG A 216 -17.07 -21.28 -26.89
N PRO A 217 -17.83 -21.93 -27.78
CA PRO A 217 -17.57 -21.89 -29.22
C PRO A 217 -17.94 -20.54 -29.83
N ALA A 218 -17.49 -20.26 -31.06
CA ALA A 218 -17.81 -19.02 -31.76
C ALA A 218 -19.31 -18.85 -32.00
N GLU A 219 -20.00 -19.96 -32.29
CA GLU A 219 -21.45 -20.09 -32.49
C GLU A 219 -21.98 -21.23 -31.62
N ASP A 220 -23.21 -21.09 -31.11
CA ASP A 220 -23.80 -22.11 -30.24
C ASP A 220 -24.04 -23.41 -31.03
N ARG A 221 -23.71 -24.55 -30.42
CA ARG A 221 -23.87 -25.87 -31.02
C ARG A 221 -24.39 -26.89 -30.00
N PRO A 222 -25.25 -27.84 -30.42
CA PRO A 222 -25.96 -28.74 -29.50
C PRO A 222 -25.07 -29.79 -28.82
N ASP A 223 -23.88 -30.07 -29.36
CA ASP A 223 -22.94 -31.06 -28.84
C ASP A 223 -21.82 -30.46 -27.97
N TRP A 224 -21.92 -29.18 -27.61
CA TRP A 224 -20.89 -28.46 -26.86
C TRP A 224 -20.55 -29.11 -25.50
N GLU A 225 -21.54 -29.59 -24.77
CA GLU A 225 -21.37 -30.15 -23.42
C GLU A 225 -20.80 -31.57 -23.43
N ARG A 226 -20.59 -32.17 -24.61
CA ARG A 226 -19.97 -33.49 -24.74
C ARG A 226 -18.52 -33.44 -24.28
N ASP A 227 -18.13 -34.36 -23.40
CA ASP A 227 -16.73 -34.54 -23.05
C ASP A 227 -15.92 -34.94 -24.29
N PRO A 228 -14.97 -34.12 -24.77
CA PRO A 228 -14.14 -34.46 -25.91
C PRO A 228 -13.07 -35.51 -25.56
N GLY A 229 -12.85 -35.78 -24.27
CA GLY A 229 -11.78 -36.63 -23.77
C GLY A 229 -10.47 -35.86 -23.50
N ARG A 230 -9.48 -36.60 -22.98
CA ARG A 230 -8.19 -36.09 -22.54
C ARG A 230 -7.39 -35.46 -23.68
N GLY A 231 -7.01 -34.19 -23.56
CA GLY A 231 -6.16 -33.50 -24.55
C GLY A 231 -6.82 -33.12 -25.87
N VAL A 232 -8.04 -33.61 -26.14
CA VAL A 232 -8.76 -33.38 -27.40
C VAL A 232 -9.40 -32.00 -27.41
N ARG A 233 -9.36 -31.31 -28.55
CA ARG A 233 -9.96 -29.96 -28.69
C ARG A 233 -11.49 -30.05 -28.66
N ALA A 234 -12.12 -29.26 -27.80
CA ALA A 234 -13.59 -29.11 -27.77
C ALA A 234 -14.09 -28.06 -28.78
N GLY A 235 -13.23 -27.13 -29.21
CA GLY A 235 -13.57 -26.10 -30.19
C GLY A 235 -14.08 -24.79 -29.58
N GLY A 236 -13.68 -24.47 -28.34
CA GLY A 236 -13.84 -23.13 -27.77
C GLY A 236 -13.05 -22.08 -28.56
N HIS A 237 -13.52 -20.84 -28.54
CA HIS A 237 -13.07 -19.78 -29.46
C HIS A 237 -13.10 -18.39 -28.81
N LEU A 238 -12.21 -17.48 -29.22
CA LEU A 238 -12.10 -16.14 -28.63
C LEU A 238 -13.37 -15.28 -28.82
N ASP A 239 -14.05 -15.39 -29.98
CA ASP A 239 -15.36 -14.76 -30.17
C ASP A 239 -16.45 -15.34 -29.24
N GLY A 240 -16.32 -16.59 -28.79
CA GLY A 240 -17.18 -17.16 -27.76
C GLY A 240 -16.96 -16.47 -26.41
N VAL A 241 -15.69 -16.25 -26.03
CA VAL A 241 -15.34 -15.45 -24.84
C VAL A 241 -15.90 -14.03 -24.95
N ARG A 242 -15.73 -13.39 -26.12
CA ARG A 242 -16.23 -12.03 -26.40
C ARG A 242 -17.74 -11.92 -26.21
N ARG A 243 -18.51 -12.92 -26.65
CA ARG A 243 -19.96 -12.99 -26.48
C ARG A 243 -20.40 -13.13 -25.02
N SER A 244 -19.57 -13.72 -24.17
CA SER A 244 -19.86 -13.91 -22.74
C SER A 244 -19.46 -12.72 -21.85
N LEU A 245 -18.77 -11.69 -22.38
CA LEU A 245 -18.31 -10.54 -21.58
C LEU A 245 -19.43 -9.85 -20.79
N GLY A 246 -20.67 -9.83 -21.30
CA GLY A 246 -21.81 -9.28 -20.59
C GLY A 246 -22.12 -10.05 -19.30
N GLU A 247 -22.18 -11.38 -19.37
CA GLU A 247 -22.45 -12.24 -18.20
C GLU A 247 -21.29 -12.24 -17.20
N LEU A 248 -20.04 -12.13 -17.68
CA LEU A 248 -18.86 -12.06 -16.81
C LEU A 248 -18.78 -10.71 -16.08
N ALA A 249 -19.09 -9.61 -16.76
CA ALA A 249 -19.19 -8.29 -16.13
C ALA A 249 -20.35 -8.24 -15.11
N ASP A 250 -21.50 -8.86 -15.43
CA ASP A 250 -22.64 -8.96 -14.51
C ASP A 250 -22.33 -9.78 -13.24
N LEU A 251 -21.48 -10.82 -13.37
CA LEU A 251 -20.94 -11.57 -12.23
C LEU A 251 -20.03 -10.71 -11.34
N GLY A 252 -19.34 -9.72 -11.92
CA GLY A 252 -18.42 -8.82 -11.23
C GLY A 252 -16.95 -8.97 -11.66
N ALA A 253 -16.65 -9.71 -12.73
CA ALA A 253 -15.29 -9.83 -13.25
C ALA A 253 -14.82 -8.50 -13.87
N THR A 254 -13.59 -8.10 -13.55
CA THR A 254 -12.94 -6.89 -14.09
C THR A 254 -11.64 -7.19 -14.82
N ALA A 255 -11.15 -8.44 -14.73
CA ALA A 255 -10.05 -8.94 -15.53
C ALA A 255 -10.34 -10.37 -16.00
N LEU A 256 -9.94 -10.69 -17.22
CA LEU A 256 -9.94 -12.04 -17.76
C LEU A 256 -8.53 -12.57 -17.76
N TYR A 257 -8.33 -13.76 -17.20
CA TYR A 257 -7.10 -14.52 -17.40
C TYR A 257 -7.37 -15.59 -18.46
N LEU A 258 -6.71 -15.51 -19.60
CA LEU A 258 -6.84 -16.50 -20.68
C LEU A 258 -5.72 -17.52 -20.57
N THR A 259 -6.06 -18.81 -20.54
CA THR A 259 -5.09 -19.90 -20.79
C THR A 259 -4.37 -19.67 -22.13
N PRO A 260 -3.25 -20.36 -22.42
CA PRO A 260 -2.46 -20.07 -23.62
C PRO A 260 -3.31 -20.06 -24.90
N VAL A 261 -3.19 -18.98 -25.68
CA VAL A 261 -3.91 -18.78 -26.96
C VAL A 261 -2.99 -18.85 -28.17
N HIS A 262 -1.69 -19.05 -27.94
CA HIS A 262 -0.72 -19.25 -28.99
C HIS A 262 -0.93 -20.62 -29.66
N VAL A 263 -0.29 -20.88 -30.80
CA VAL A 263 -0.41 -22.18 -31.47
C VAL A 263 0.25 -23.25 -30.59
N GLY A 264 -0.54 -24.20 -30.08
CA GLY A 264 -0.06 -25.36 -29.33
C GLY A 264 -0.55 -26.67 -29.93
N ALA A 265 0.10 -27.79 -29.59
CA ALA A 265 -0.22 -29.09 -30.21
C ALA A 265 -1.53 -29.73 -29.68
N SER A 266 -2.07 -29.26 -28.55
CA SER A 266 -3.25 -29.84 -27.91
C SER A 266 -4.26 -28.79 -27.42
N ALA A 267 -5.35 -29.23 -26.78
CA ALA A 267 -6.39 -28.36 -26.25
C ALA A 267 -5.90 -27.33 -25.19
N HIS A 268 -4.91 -27.71 -24.38
CA HIS A 268 -4.40 -26.83 -23.31
C HIS A 268 -3.39 -25.79 -23.79
N ARG A 269 -2.77 -26.04 -24.96
CA ARG A 269 -1.81 -25.15 -25.63
C ARG A 269 -0.52 -24.79 -24.88
N TYR A 270 -0.27 -25.30 -23.67
CA TYR A 270 1.06 -25.25 -23.03
C TYR A 270 2.17 -25.96 -23.84
N ASP A 271 1.80 -26.88 -24.73
CA ASP A 271 2.69 -27.57 -25.66
C ASP A 271 3.03 -26.69 -26.87
N LEU A 272 3.99 -25.78 -26.66
CA LEU A 272 4.35 -24.69 -27.55
C LEU A 272 4.71 -25.12 -28.99
N VAL A 273 4.03 -24.55 -30.00
CA VAL A 273 4.32 -24.75 -31.43
C VAL A 273 4.66 -23.45 -32.16
N GLU A 274 3.92 -22.36 -31.94
CA GLU A 274 4.28 -21.01 -32.45
C GLU A 274 3.90 -19.96 -31.40
N PRO A 275 4.87 -19.44 -30.61
CA PRO A 275 4.61 -18.49 -29.52
C PRO A 275 4.21 -17.09 -29.98
N LEU A 276 4.53 -16.71 -31.23
CA LEU A 276 4.36 -15.33 -31.71
C LEU A 276 3.03 -15.10 -32.42
N ALA A 277 2.21 -16.14 -32.59
CA ALA A 277 0.93 -16.06 -33.26
C ALA A 277 -0.20 -16.64 -32.39
N VAL A 278 -1.39 -16.04 -32.49
CA VAL A 278 -2.62 -16.61 -31.92
C VAL A 278 -3.06 -17.80 -32.78
N ASP A 279 -3.46 -18.90 -32.13
CA ASP A 279 -3.93 -20.11 -32.80
C ASP A 279 -5.08 -19.80 -33.77
N PRO A 280 -4.94 -20.11 -35.08
CA PRO A 280 -5.99 -19.90 -36.06
C PRO A 280 -7.31 -20.58 -35.70
N GLU A 281 -7.29 -21.71 -34.99
CA GLU A 281 -8.51 -22.40 -34.53
C GLU A 281 -9.28 -21.59 -33.46
N LEU A 282 -8.62 -20.63 -32.81
CA LEU A 282 -9.23 -19.69 -31.88
C LEU A 282 -9.72 -18.39 -32.55
N GLY A 283 -9.55 -18.28 -33.88
CA GLY A 283 -9.90 -17.10 -34.68
C GLY A 283 -8.74 -16.16 -34.97
N GLY A 284 -7.52 -16.53 -34.57
CA GLY A 284 -6.30 -15.76 -34.82
C GLY A 284 -6.28 -14.38 -34.14
N GLU A 285 -5.33 -13.54 -34.55
CA GLU A 285 -5.10 -12.25 -33.90
C GLU A 285 -6.27 -11.27 -34.05
N GLU A 286 -7.04 -11.38 -35.12
CA GLU A 286 -8.22 -10.53 -35.31
C GLU A 286 -9.27 -10.80 -34.22
N ALA A 287 -9.53 -12.07 -33.90
CA ALA A 287 -10.43 -12.42 -32.81
C ALA A 287 -9.90 -11.95 -31.45
N TYR A 288 -8.59 -12.03 -31.23
CA TYR A 288 -7.94 -11.51 -30.03
C TYR A 288 -8.13 -9.99 -29.89
N ARG A 289 -7.85 -9.21 -30.95
CA ARG A 289 -8.04 -7.75 -30.95
C ARG A 289 -9.50 -7.37 -30.69
N ARG A 290 -10.45 -8.04 -31.34
CA ARG A 290 -11.89 -7.84 -31.07
C ARG A 290 -12.27 -8.11 -29.62
N LEU A 291 -11.72 -9.18 -29.02
CA LEU A 291 -11.93 -9.49 -27.61
C LEU A 291 -11.33 -8.40 -26.70
N ALA A 292 -10.08 -8.00 -26.95
CA ALA A 292 -9.39 -6.97 -26.18
C ALA A 292 -10.10 -5.61 -26.22
N GLU A 293 -10.57 -5.19 -27.40
CA GLU A 293 -11.36 -3.97 -27.56
C GLU A 293 -12.71 -4.05 -26.84
N ALA A 294 -13.42 -5.17 -26.98
CA ALA A 294 -14.72 -5.36 -26.34
C ALA A 294 -14.64 -5.45 -24.81
N ALA A 295 -13.56 -6.04 -24.29
CA ALA A 295 -13.25 -6.08 -22.87
C ALA A 295 -12.94 -4.67 -22.34
N ARG A 296 -12.05 -3.93 -23.03
CA ARG A 296 -11.68 -2.55 -22.67
C ARG A 296 -12.90 -1.61 -22.65
N ALA A 297 -13.80 -1.74 -23.62
CA ALA A 297 -15.04 -0.97 -23.68
C ALA A 297 -15.97 -1.20 -22.47
N ARG A 298 -15.78 -2.29 -21.72
CA ARG A 298 -16.50 -2.63 -20.50
C ARG A 298 -15.68 -2.39 -19.23
N GLY A 299 -14.52 -1.75 -19.34
CA GLY A 299 -13.60 -1.59 -18.21
C GLY A 299 -12.89 -2.88 -17.78
N MET A 300 -12.94 -3.93 -18.59
CA MET A 300 -12.27 -5.20 -18.31
C MET A 300 -10.86 -5.23 -18.91
N ARG A 301 -9.95 -5.93 -18.23
CA ARG A 301 -8.55 -6.16 -18.65
C ARG A 301 -8.33 -7.60 -19.10
N ILE A 302 -7.31 -7.84 -19.93
CA ILE A 302 -6.88 -9.20 -20.31
C ILE A 302 -5.49 -9.47 -19.74
N ILE A 303 -5.37 -10.58 -19.02
CA ILE A 303 -4.12 -11.20 -18.57
C ILE A 303 -3.89 -12.42 -19.45
N GLN A 304 -2.80 -12.41 -20.21
CA GLN A 304 -2.48 -13.50 -21.13
C GLN A 304 -1.49 -14.47 -20.50
N ASP A 305 -1.79 -15.77 -20.51
CA ASP A 305 -0.79 -16.78 -20.19
C ASP A 305 0.36 -16.77 -21.18
N LEU A 306 1.58 -16.76 -20.65
CA LEU A 306 2.83 -16.93 -21.37
C LEU A 306 3.47 -18.24 -20.89
N SER A 307 3.29 -19.29 -21.69
CA SER A 307 3.97 -20.58 -21.49
C SER A 307 5.19 -20.70 -22.40
N PHE A 308 6.28 -21.19 -21.82
CA PHE A 308 7.58 -21.25 -22.50
C PHE A 308 8.53 -22.33 -21.95
N ALA A 309 8.09 -23.17 -21.02
CA ALA A 309 8.95 -24.17 -20.39
C ALA A 309 9.25 -25.37 -21.30
N HIS A 310 8.28 -25.78 -22.13
CA HIS A 310 8.41 -26.96 -22.98
C HIS A 310 7.76 -26.80 -24.35
N ALA A 311 8.34 -27.45 -25.36
CA ALA A 311 7.80 -27.45 -26.72
C ALA A 311 6.76 -28.56 -26.94
N GLY A 312 5.95 -28.41 -27.98
CA GLY A 312 5.01 -29.41 -28.49
C GLY A 312 5.41 -29.93 -29.87
N ARG A 313 4.76 -31.02 -30.30
CA ARG A 313 4.92 -31.55 -31.67
C ARG A 313 4.50 -30.51 -32.70
N GLY A 314 5.28 -30.39 -33.78
CA GLY A 314 5.10 -29.34 -34.78
C GLY A 314 5.93 -28.09 -34.56
N PHE A 315 6.55 -27.91 -33.39
CA PHE A 315 7.57 -26.86 -33.20
C PHE A 315 8.80 -27.21 -34.03
N GLU A 316 9.13 -26.37 -35.01
CA GLU A 316 10.20 -26.67 -36.00
C GLU A 316 11.55 -27.06 -35.34
N PRO A 317 12.07 -26.34 -34.32
CA PRO A 317 13.27 -26.76 -33.61
C PRO A 317 13.16 -28.16 -32.99
N TYR A 318 12.00 -28.52 -32.45
CA TYR A 318 11.81 -29.84 -31.85
C TYR A 318 11.73 -30.94 -32.91
N GLU A 319 11.04 -30.71 -34.02
CA GLU A 319 10.96 -31.69 -35.11
C GLU A 319 12.33 -32.00 -35.74
N ASP A 320 13.20 -30.98 -35.88
CA ASP A 320 14.58 -31.21 -36.35
C ASP A 320 15.41 -32.01 -35.33
N VAL A 321 15.27 -31.71 -34.03
CA VAL A 321 15.93 -32.50 -32.97
C VAL A 321 15.40 -33.94 -32.91
N ARG A 322 14.10 -34.17 -33.12
CA ARG A 322 13.56 -35.54 -33.20
C ARG A 322 14.13 -36.32 -34.38
N ALA A 323 14.36 -35.65 -35.51
CA ALA A 323 14.88 -36.29 -36.71
C ALA A 323 16.40 -36.56 -36.64
N ARG A 324 17.16 -35.66 -36.00
CA ARG A 324 18.65 -35.67 -36.05
C ARG A 324 19.32 -35.88 -34.69
N GLY A 325 18.55 -35.93 -33.60
CA GLY A 325 19.06 -35.97 -32.24
C GLY A 325 20.02 -34.81 -31.96
N ARG A 326 21.14 -35.11 -31.30
CA ARG A 326 22.20 -34.15 -30.99
C ARG A 326 22.91 -33.55 -32.20
N ALA A 327 22.74 -34.10 -33.40
CA ALA A 327 23.30 -33.53 -34.62
C ALA A 327 22.46 -32.36 -35.18
N SER A 328 21.27 -32.11 -34.62
CA SER A 328 20.45 -30.95 -34.96
C SER A 328 21.15 -29.63 -34.58
N ALA A 329 21.01 -28.60 -35.43
CA ALA A 329 21.44 -27.25 -35.10
C ALA A 329 20.64 -26.65 -33.92
N TYR A 330 19.45 -27.19 -33.65
CA TYR A 330 18.58 -26.81 -32.55
C TYR A 330 18.78 -27.66 -31.30
N ALA A 331 19.73 -28.61 -31.28
CA ALA A 331 19.95 -29.47 -30.12
C ALA A 331 20.20 -28.67 -28.83
N GLY A 332 20.87 -27.52 -28.92
CA GLY A 332 21.12 -26.62 -27.79
C GLY A 332 19.91 -25.81 -27.31
N TRP A 333 18.78 -25.84 -28.02
CA TRP A 333 17.54 -25.19 -27.56
C TRP A 333 16.80 -26.00 -26.49
N PHE A 334 17.21 -27.25 -26.25
CA PHE A 334 16.54 -28.18 -25.36
C PHE A 334 17.48 -28.70 -24.28
N GLN A 335 16.91 -29.08 -23.15
CA GLN A 335 17.66 -29.71 -22.06
C GLN A 335 17.88 -31.20 -22.36
N TRP A 336 19.08 -31.70 -22.05
CA TRP A 336 19.43 -33.11 -22.19
C TRP A 336 19.93 -33.69 -20.86
N ARG A 337 19.49 -34.89 -20.50
CA ARG A 337 19.91 -35.64 -19.30
C ARG A 337 20.34 -37.05 -19.71
N ASP A 338 21.53 -37.46 -19.30
CA ASP A 338 22.10 -38.79 -19.61
C ASP A 338 22.09 -39.16 -21.10
N GLY A 339 22.24 -38.15 -21.97
CA GLY A 339 22.25 -38.33 -23.42
C GLY A 339 20.86 -38.27 -24.08
N GLU A 340 19.78 -38.29 -23.31
CA GLU A 340 18.39 -38.20 -23.77
C GLU A 340 17.79 -36.81 -23.57
N LEU A 341 16.73 -36.49 -24.31
CA LEU A 341 15.98 -35.25 -24.12
C LEU A 341 15.25 -35.28 -22.78
N ALA A 342 15.39 -34.20 -22.00
CA ALA A 342 14.63 -34.03 -20.78
C ALA A 342 13.19 -33.58 -21.12
N HIS A 343 12.22 -34.16 -20.43
CA HIS A 343 10.80 -33.86 -20.64
C HIS A 343 10.13 -33.42 -19.35
N TYR A 344 9.02 -32.70 -19.49
CA TYR A 344 8.21 -32.26 -18.37
C TYR A 344 7.49 -33.43 -17.69
N GLY A 345 7.62 -33.52 -16.37
CA GLY A 345 7.04 -34.60 -15.56
C GLY A 345 7.43 -35.99 -16.07
N LYS A 346 6.42 -36.83 -16.31
CA LYS A 346 6.58 -38.20 -16.86
C LYS A 346 6.26 -38.29 -18.35
N ARG A 347 6.12 -37.15 -19.04
CA ARG A 347 5.70 -37.10 -20.44
C ARG A 347 6.85 -37.44 -21.38
N THR A 348 6.53 -37.91 -22.58
CA THR A 348 7.49 -38.20 -23.66
C THR A 348 7.33 -37.28 -24.87
N ASP A 349 6.38 -36.33 -24.79
CA ASP A 349 5.97 -35.46 -25.88
C ASP A 349 6.15 -33.96 -25.56
N ALA A 350 6.61 -33.62 -24.36
CA ALA A 350 6.85 -32.26 -23.88
C ALA A 350 8.33 -32.03 -23.50
N PRO A 351 9.24 -31.92 -24.48
CA PRO A 351 10.67 -31.67 -24.23
C PRO A 351 10.88 -30.29 -23.60
N LEU A 352 11.74 -30.22 -22.58
CA LEU A 352 12.06 -28.97 -21.89
C LEU A 352 12.98 -28.10 -22.74
N LEU A 353 12.64 -26.81 -22.86
CA LEU A 353 13.49 -25.82 -23.49
C LEU A 353 14.64 -25.43 -22.54
N ASP A 354 15.81 -25.13 -23.13
CA ASP A 354 16.91 -24.52 -22.41
C ASP A 354 16.69 -23.01 -22.32
N LEU A 355 16.20 -22.55 -21.17
CA LEU A 355 15.85 -21.15 -20.92
C LEU A 355 17.08 -20.23 -20.83
N ASP A 356 18.29 -20.77 -20.75
CA ASP A 356 19.53 -19.97 -20.81
C ASP A 356 20.02 -19.78 -22.25
N HIS A 357 19.53 -20.58 -23.20
CA HIS A 357 19.95 -20.51 -24.60
C HIS A 357 19.55 -19.15 -25.23
N PRO A 358 20.47 -18.38 -25.85
CA PRO A 358 20.20 -17.02 -26.30
C PRO A 358 18.99 -16.89 -27.25
N ALA A 359 18.82 -17.83 -28.18
CA ALA A 359 17.70 -17.79 -29.13
C ALA A 359 16.34 -18.10 -28.47
N VAL A 360 16.33 -18.94 -27.43
CA VAL A 360 15.12 -19.26 -26.66
C VAL A 360 14.74 -18.03 -25.82
N ARG A 361 15.73 -17.38 -25.18
CA ARG A 361 15.52 -16.13 -24.43
C ARG A 361 14.93 -15.02 -25.31
N ASP A 362 15.50 -14.79 -26.49
CA ASP A 362 14.98 -13.80 -27.45
C ASP A 362 13.54 -14.12 -27.86
N LEU A 363 13.23 -15.40 -28.12
CA LEU A 363 11.87 -15.83 -28.48
C LEU A 363 10.85 -15.45 -27.40
N MET A 364 11.17 -15.67 -26.12
CA MET A 364 10.25 -15.38 -25.01
C MET A 364 10.07 -13.88 -24.76
N VAL A 365 11.14 -13.10 -24.88
CA VAL A 365 11.08 -11.63 -24.80
C VAL A 365 10.22 -11.05 -25.92
N ARG A 366 10.37 -11.56 -27.15
CA ARG A 366 9.52 -11.15 -28.29
C ARG A 366 8.07 -11.56 -28.10
N ALA A 367 7.81 -12.75 -27.56
CA ALA A 367 6.45 -13.20 -27.25
C ALA A 367 5.78 -12.26 -26.23
N ALA A 368 6.47 -11.91 -25.15
CA ALA A 368 5.98 -10.97 -24.15
C ALA A 368 5.61 -9.60 -24.75
N ARG A 369 6.49 -9.04 -25.58
CA ARG A 369 6.22 -7.78 -26.32
C ARG A 369 5.02 -7.94 -27.25
N ARG A 370 4.92 -9.06 -27.97
CA ARG A 370 3.82 -9.33 -28.90
C ARG A 370 2.46 -9.33 -28.21
N TRP A 371 2.35 -9.96 -27.05
CA TRP A 371 1.09 -9.96 -26.29
C TRP A 371 0.69 -8.56 -25.82
N ALA A 372 1.66 -7.75 -25.39
CA ALA A 372 1.41 -6.35 -25.04
C ALA A 372 0.89 -5.55 -26.26
N GLU A 373 1.51 -5.71 -27.44
CA GLU A 373 1.08 -5.05 -28.68
C GLU A 373 -0.33 -5.46 -29.12
N LEU A 374 -0.71 -6.72 -28.88
CA LEU A 374 -2.06 -7.23 -29.15
C LEU A 374 -3.11 -6.72 -28.15
N GLY A 375 -2.69 -6.05 -27.07
CA GLY A 375 -3.58 -5.38 -26.11
C GLY A 375 -3.71 -6.09 -24.76
N ALA A 376 -2.85 -7.05 -24.44
CA ALA A 376 -2.79 -7.63 -23.10
C ALA A 376 -2.43 -6.55 -22.07
N SER A 377 -3.20 -6.50 -20.98
CA SER A 377 -2.97 -5.62 -19.83
C SER A 377 -2.24 -6.34 -18.68
N GLY A 378 -2.01 -7.64 -18.81
CA GLY A 378 -1.11 -8.37 -17.95
C GLY A 378 -0.60 -9.66 -18.59
N LEU A 379 0.41 -10.24 -17.97
CA LEU A 379 0.89 -11.59 -18.27
C LEU A 379 0.70 -12.49 -17.06
N ARG A 380 0.39 -13.76 -17.29
CA ARG A 380 0.61 -14.83 -16.33
C ARG A 380 1.83 -15.62 -16.79
N LEU A 381 2.86 -15.73 -15.95
CA LEU A 381 4.04 -16.52 -16.25
C LEU A 381 3.84 -17.95 -15.75
N ASP A 382 3.75 -18.88 -16.69
CA ASP A 382 3.71 -20.32 -16.46
C ASP A 382 5.01 -20.81 -15.82
N MET A 383 4.90 -21.67 -14.80
CA MET A 383 6.05 -22.24 -14.10
C MET A 383 7.09 -21.18 -13.68
N ALA A 384 6.64 -20.00 -13.26
CA ALA A 384 7.51 -18.84 -13.00
C ALA A 384 8.63 -19.14 -11.99
N ALA A 385 8.39 -20.08 -11.07
CA ALA A 385 9.37 -20.58 -10.11
C ALA A 385 10.62 -21.21 -10.76
N GLU A 386 10.52 -21.72 -11.99
CA GLU A 386 11.58 -22.46 -12.68
C GLU A 386 12.32 -21.61 -13.72
N VAL A 387 11.88 -20.36 -13.90
CA VAL A 387 12.41 -19.44 -14.89
C VAL A 387 13.67 -18.75 -14.33
N PRO A 388 14.79 -18.75 -15.07
CA PRO A 388 15.96 -17.97 -14.66
C PRO A 388 15.59 -16.50 -14.41
N PHE A 389 16.01 -15.93 -13.28
CA PHE A 389 15.62 -14.57 -12.89
C PHE A 389 15.92 -13.53 -13.98
N GLU A 390 17.06 -13.63 -14.67
CA GLU A 390 17.42 -12.73 -15.77
C GLU A 390 16.47 -12.81 -16.97
N LEU A 391 15.95 -13.99 -17.29
CA LEU A 391 14.95 -14.15 -18.33
C LEU A 391 13.60 -13.58 -17.87
N GLY A 392 13.16 -13.93 -16.66
CA GLY A 392 11.91 -13.43 -16.10
C GLY A 392 11.86 -11.89 -16.05
N ARG A 393 12.95 -11.26 -15.60
CA ARG A 393 13.12 -9.80 -15.60
C ARG A 393 13.03 -9.20 -17.00
N ALA A 394 13.76 -9.78 -17.97
CA ALA A 394 13.73 -9.32 -19.35
C ALA A 394 12.34 -9.45 -20.01
N VAL A 395 11.62 -10.54 -19.73
CA VAL A 395 10.24 -10.76 -20.19
C VAL A 395 9.31 -9.71 -19.61
N ARG A 396 9.38 -9.47 -18.28
CA ARG A 396 8.57 -8.45 -17.61
C ARG A 396 8.88 -7.05 -18.15
N ASP A 397 10.14 -6.68 -18.27
CA ASP A 397 10.53 -5.35 -18.72
C ASP A 397 10.09 -5.09 -20.17
N ALA A 398 10.24 -6.08 -21.06
CA ALA A 398 9.78 -5.97 -22.45
C ALA A 398 8.25 -5.83 -22.55
N PHE A 399 7.50 -6.54 -21.70
CA PHE A 399 6.05 -6.37 -21.62
C PHE A 399 5.66 -4.97 -21.13
N LEU A 400 6.27 -4.50 -20.03
CA LEU A 400 5.93 -3.23 -19.38
C LEU A 400 6.42 -2.00 -20.17
N GLU A 401 7.38 -2.16 -21.07
CA GLU A 401 7.79 -1.11 -22.02
C GLU A 401 6.62 -0.69 -22.92
N VAL A 402 5.80 -1.66 -23.34
CA VAL A 402 4.62 -1.46 -24.18
C VAL A 402 3.37 -1.23 -23.32
N ALA A 403 3.10 -2.14 -22.37
CA ALA A 403 1.96 -2.07 -21.45
C ALA A 403 2.38 -1.38 -20.13
N ARG A 404 2.55 -0.05 -20.16
CA ARG A 404 3.07 0.71 -19.01
C ARG A 404 2.23 0.58 -17.74
N ASP A 405 0.91 0.42 -17.86
CA ASP A 405 -0.02 0.17 -16.75
C ASP A 405 -0.32 -1.32 -16.52
N GLY A 406 0.53 -2.21 -17.06
CA GLY A 406 0.37 -3.65 -16.99
C GLY A 406 0.85 -4.29 -15.68
N ILE A 407 0.47 -5.56 -15.50
CA ILE A 407 0.82 -6.42 -14.37
C ILE A 407 1.44 -7.74 -14.85
N VAL A 408 2.44 -8.28 -14.15
CA VAL A 408 2.93 -9.65 -14.36
C VAL A 408 2.62 -10.51 -13.13
N LEU A 409 1.81 -11.56 -13.34
CA LEU A 409 1.37 -12.52 -12.34
C LEU A 409 2.19 -13.82 -12.46
N GLY A 410 2.91 -14.21 -11.42
CA GLY A 410 3.73 -15.43 -11.43
C GLY A 410 2.98 -16.63 -10.84
N GLU A 411 3.08 -17.78 -11.50
CA GLU A 411 2.84 -19.07 -10.85
C GLU A 411 4.06 -19.45 -10.00
N ILE A 412 3.98 -19.20 -8.71
CA ILE A 412 5.07 -19.44 -7.77
C ILE A 412 4.54 -20.36 -6.67
N VAL A 413 4.93 -21.63 -6.74
CA VAL A 413 4.60 -22.64 -5.72
C VAL A 413 5.35 -22.41 -4.40
N PRO A 414 6.65 -22.03 -4.39
CA PRO A 414 7.35 -21.77 -3.14
C PRO A 414 6.71 -20.67 -2.32
N ARG A 415 6.60 -20.89 -1.00
CA ARG A 415 6.00 -19.93 -0.06
C ARG A 415 6.70 -18.56 -0.05
N HIS A 416 7.99 -18.49 -0.39
CA HIS A 416 8.81 -17.27 -0.38
C HIS A 416 8.71 -16.46 -1.70
N ALA A 417 7.50 -16.22 -2.21
CA ALA A 417 7.29 -15.57 -3.50
C ALA A 417 7.87 -14.14 -3.60
N TRP A 418 8.19 -13.50 -2.47
CA TRP A 418 8.91 -12.23 -2.42
C TRP A 418 10.20 -12.24 -3.22
N ARG A 419 10.88 -13.40 -3.33
CA ARG A 419 12.16 -13.50 -4.03
C ARG A 419 12.03 -13.12 -5.50
N TRP A 420 11.00 -13.62 -6.19
CA TRP A 420 10.75 -13.30 -7.60
C TRP A 420 10.32 -11.84 -7.79
N ARG A 421 9.63 -11.24 -6.83
CA ARG A 421 9.30 -9.81 -6.87
C ARG A 421 10.53 -8.93 -6.65
N ALA A 422 11.39 -9.29 -5.69
CA ALA A 422 12.65 -8.60 -5.43
C ALA A 422 13.62 -8.70 -6.62
N GLU A 423 13.62 -9.83 -7.33
CA GLU A 423 14.34 -10.03 -8.58
C GLU A 423 13.62 -9.48 -9.81
N GLY A 424 12.49 -8.79 -9.65
CA GLY A 424 11.80 -8.12 -10.75
C GLY A 424 11.26 -9.06 -11.84
N VAL A 425 10.91 -10.31 -11.49
CA VAL A 425 10.29 -11.28 -12.41
C VAL A 425 8.77 -11.08 -12.50
N CYS A 426 8.11 -10.82 -11.38
CA CYS A 426 6.66 -10.62 -11.31
C CYS A 426 6.29 -9.52 -10.33
N ASP A 427 5.05 -9.02 -10.43
CA ASP A 427 4.49 -8.00 -9.53
C ASP A 427 3.60 -8.64 -8.44
N ALA A 428 2.91 -9.73 -8.79
CA ALA A 428 2.06 -10.52 -7.90
C ALA A 428 2.23 -12.01 -8.19
N SER A 429 1.74 -12.86 -7.29
CA SER A 429 1.76 -14.32 -7.47
C SER A 429 0.47 -14.97 -7.02
N TYR A 430 0.25 -16.21 -7.48
CA TYR A 430 -0.80 -17.06 -6.93
C TYR A 430 -0.55 -17.30 -5.45
N ASP A 431 -1.64 -17.52 -4.72
CA ASP A 431 -1.61 -17.90 -3.33
C ASP A 431 -2.08 -19.35 -3.14
N PHE A 432 -1.14 -20.27 -3.35
CA PHE A 432 -1.41 -21.70 -3.18
C PHE A 432 -1.60 -22.09 -1.71
N ALA A 433 -1.00 -21.36 -0.76
CA ALA A 433 -1.22 -21.63 0.66
C ALA A 433 -2.67 -21.31 1.07
N PHE A 434 -3.23 -20.20 0.57
CA PHE A 434 -4.65 -19.90 0.70
C PHE A 434 -5.51 -21.00 0.06
N HIS A 435 -5.20 -21.43 -1.16
CA HIS A 435 -5.91 -22.52 -1.84
C HIS A 435 -5.94 -23.80 -0.99
N GLU A 436 -4.78 -24.26 -0.52
CA GLU A 436 -4.65 -25.47 0.30
C GLU A 436 -5.45 -25.35 1.60
N THR A 437 -5.25 -24.24 2.33
CA THR A 437 -5.85 -24.03 3.66
C THR A 437 -7.38 -23.90 3.59
N VAL A 438 -7.91 -23.18 2.59
CA VAL A 438 -9.36 -23.04 2.44
C VAL A 438 -9.99 -24.32 1.86
N THR A 439 -9.28 -25.04 0.97
CA THR A 439 -9.73 -26.36 0.53
C THR A 439 -9.87 -27.31 1.71
N ASP A 440 -8.88 -27.32 2.61
CA ASP A 440 -8.93 -28.10 3.84
C ASP A 440 -10.11 -27.73 4.74
N LEU A 441 -10.44 -26.44 4.90
CA LEU A 441 -11.63 -25.99 5.63
C LEU A 441 -12.94 -26.48 5.03
N VAL A 442 -13.01 -26.57 3.69
CA VAL A 442 -14.20 -27.02 2.98
C VAL A 442 -14.35 -28.54 3.07
N VAL A 443 -13.26 -29.27 2.85
CA VAL A 443 -13.28 -30.73 2.72
C VAL A 443 -13.26 -31.45 4.07
N ARG A 444 -12.68 -30.86 5.12
CA ARG A 444 -12.55 -31.48 6.45
C ARG A 444 -13.47 -30.79 7.47
N PRO A 445 -14.59 -31.43 7.87
CA PRO A 445 -15.51 -30.88 8.86
C PRO A 445 -14.89 -30.38 10.16
N GLU A 446 -13.81 -31.03 10.61
CA GLU A 446 -13.05 -30.80 11.83
C GLU A 446 -11.97 -29.72 11.74
N ALA A 447 -11.70 -29.18 10.54
CA ALA A 447 -10.73 -28.12 10.38
C ALA A 447 -11.19 -26.83 11.07
N SER A 448 -10.27 -26.18 11.78
CA SER A 448 -10.56 -24.96 12.56
C SER A 448 -10.36 -23.71 11.71
N LEU A 449 -11.39 -22.87 11.64
CA LEU A 449 -11.34 -21.58 10.95
C LEU A 449 -10.28 -20.62 11.53
N ALA A 450 -10.17 -20.51 12.86
CA ALA A 450 -9.12 -19.73 13.52
C ALA A 450 -7.72 -20.16 13.09
N ARG A 451 -7.41 -21.47 13.15
CA ARG A 451 -6.09 -21.97 12.72
C ARG A 451 -5.81 -21.73 11.24
N ALA A 452 -6.85 -21.79 10.40
CA ALA A 452 -6.71 -21.47 8.99
C ALA A 452 -6.40 -19.97 8.76
N LEU A 453 -7.04 -19.07 9.49
CA LEU A 453 -6.74 -17.64 9.44
C LEU A 453 -5.31 -17.34 9.92
N ASP A 454 -4.86 -17.99 10.99
CA ASP A 454 -3.48 -17.89 11.46
C ASP A 454 -2.48 -18.38 10.40
N ALA A 455 -2.74 -19.54 9.79
CA ALA A 455 -1.90 -20.11 8.74
C ALA A 455 -1.83 -19.22 7.48
N ILE A 456 -2.95 -18.58 7.11
CA ILE A 456 -2.98 -17.62 6.01
C ILE A 456 -2.18 -16.36 6.35
N ALA A 457 -2.33 -15.83 7.57
CA ALA A 457 -1.59 -14.64 8.02
C ALA A 457 -0.08 -14.90 8.08
N GLU A 458 0.34 -16.07 8.61
CA GLU A 458 1.73 -16.51 8.57
C GLU A 458 2.25 -16.62 7.14
N SER A 459 1.47 -17.27 6.26
CA SER A 459 1.85 -17.41 4.86
C SER A 459 2.00 -16.07 4.16
N ASP A 460 1.15 -15.08 4.45
CA ASP A 460 1.28 -13.73 3.89
C ASP A 460 2.57 -13.02 4.32
N LEU A 461 3.00 -13.21 5.57
CA LEU A 461 4.28 -12.68 6.06
C LEU A 461 5.46 -13.36 5.38
N CYS A 462 5.43 -14.70 5.27
CA CYS A 462 6.49 -15.49 4.62
C CYS A 462 6.55 -15.27 3.10
N ARG A 463 5.39 -15.07 2.45
CA ARG A 463 5.27 -14.71 1.04
C ARG A 463 5.83 -13.33 0.76
N GLY A 464 5.83 -12.46 1.77
CA GLY A 464 6.21 -11.06 1.69
C GLY A 464 5.26 -10.24 0.82
N GLY A 465 5.53 -8.95 0.75
CA GLY A 465 4.76 -7.91 0.12
C GLY A 465 3.47 -7.61 0.89
N ASP A 466 2.88 -6.47 0.57
CA ASP A 466 1.51 -6.22 0.99
C ASP A 466 0.56 -7.15 0.21
N ALA A 467 -0.12 -8.07 0.91
CA ALA A 467 -1.02 -9.04 0.32
C ALA A 467 -2.13 -8.37 -0.51
N ARG A 468 -2.55 -7.14 -0.15
CA ARG A 468 -3.53 -6.34 -0.90
C ARG A 468 -3.13 -6.13 -2.36
N ALA A 469 -1.83 -6.09 -2.64
CA ALA A 469 -1.29 -5.84 -3.97
C ALA A 469 -0.51 -7.00 -4.57
N THR A 470 -0.08 -7.99 -3.79
CA THR A 470 0.86 -9.02 -4.25
C THR A 470 0.29 -10.43 -4.28
N ALA A 471 -0.90 -10.67 -3.70
CA ALA A 471 -1.55 -11.99 -3.68
C ALA A 471 -2.75 -12.06 -4.62
N ALA A 472 -2.79 -13.07 -5.48
CA ALA A 472 -4.00 -13.52 -6.14
C ALA A 472 -4.60 -14.71 -5.37
N ARG A 473 -5.77 -14.52 -4.76
CA ARG A 473 -6.47 -15.54 -3.95
C ARG A 473 -7.25 -16.46 -4.88
N VAL A 474 -6.92 -17.74 -4.84
CA VAL A 474 -7.46 -18.76 -5.76
C VAL A 474 -8.07 -19.91 -4.95
N LEU A 475 -9.20 -20.42 -5.41
CA LEU A 475 -9.84 -21.62 -4.83
C LEU A 475 -9.79 -22.82 -5.78
N SER A 476 -9.87 -22.58 -7.09
CA SER A 476 -9.57 -23.59 -8.09
C SER A 476 -8.69 -22.99 -9.19
N THR A 477 -7.91 -23.84 -9.85
CA THR A 477 -7.17 -23.49 -11.06
C THR A 477 -7.43 -24.55 -12.12
N HIS A 478 -6.93 -24.35 -13.33
CA HIS A 478 -7.03 -25.37 -14.36
C HIS A 478 -6.11 -26.58 -14.12
N ASP A 479 -5.23 -26.54 -13.12
CA ASP A 479 -4.30 -27.63 -12.76
C ASP A 479 -4.65 -28.31 -11.44
N HIS A 480 -5.63 -27.80 -10.70
CA HIS A 480 -6.08 -28.38 -9.44
C HIS A 480 -7.53 -28.84 -9.54
N PRO A 481 -7.95 -29.86 -8.77
CA PRO A 481 -9.35 -30.23 -8.73
C PRO A 481 -10.21 -29.04 -8.32
N ARG A 482 -11.41 -28.94 -8.88
CA ARG A 482 -12.35 -27.88 -8.51
C ARG A 482 -12.75 -28.06 -7.06
N LEU A 483 -12.86 -26.94 -6.34
CA LEU A 483 -13.34 -26.96 -4.95
C LEU A 483 -14.73 -27.59 -4.85
N ALA A 484 -15.61 -27.35 -5.82
CA ALA A 484 -16.94 -27.98 -5.89
C ALA A 484 -16.88 -29.51 -6.09
N THR A 485 -15.89 -30.02 -6.83
CA THR A 485 -15.63 -31.46 -6.97
C THR A 485 -15.20 -32.05 -5.62
N LEU A 486 -14.27 -31.41 -4.94
CA LEU A 486 -13.77 -31.88 -3.64
C LEU A 486 -14.85 -31.82 -2.55
N ALA A 487 -15.62 -30.74 -2.49
CA ALA A 487 -16.72 -30.59 -1.56
C ALA A 487 -17.82 -31.65 -1.78
N ALA A 488 -18.15 -31.94 -3.04
CA ALA A 488 -19.13 -32.98 -3.37
C ALA A 488 -18.69 -34.37 -2.92
N ARG A 489 -17.40 -34.70 -3.07
CA ARG A 489 -16.86 -35.98 -2.59
C ARG A 489 -16.86 -36.08 -1.07
N ALA A 490 -16.70 -34.95 -0.37
CA ALA A 490 -16.76 -34.89 1.08
C ALA A 490 -18.18 -34.76 1.64
N GLY A 491 -19.19 -34.46 0.81
CA GLY A 491 -20.55 -34.14 1.24
C GLY A 491 -20.65 -32.81 1.99
N THR A 492 -19.80 -31.83 1.64
CA THR A 492 -19.66 -30.54 2.34
C THR A 492 -19.95 -29.33 1.44
N GLU A 493 -20.75 -29.48 0.38
CA GLU A 493 -21.03 -28.40 -0.59
C GLU A 493 -21.58 -27.11 0.03
N ALA A 494 -22.29 -27.21 1.16
CA ALA A 494 -22.76 -26.03 1.91
C ALA A 494 -21.62 -25.09 2.34
N ARG A 495 -20.37 -25.58 2.42
CA ARG A 495 -19.18 -24.79 2.78
C ARG A 495 -18.56 -24.00 1.62
N LEU A 496 -19.04 -24.16 0.38
CA LEU A 496 -18.54 -23.41 -0.77
C LEU A 496 -18.79 -21.90 -0.62
N VAL A 497 -20.02 -21.52 -0.25
CA VAL A 497 -20.41 -20.12 -0.09
C VAL A 497 -19.55 -19.36 0.93
N PRO A 498 -19.33 -19.86 2.17
CA PRO A 498 -18.43 -19.20 3.12
C PRO A 498 -16.96 -19.21 2.67
N ALA A 499 -16.49 -20.18 1.88
CA ALA A 499 -15.15 -20.16 1.30
C ALA A 499 -14.95 -18.99 0.30
N TYR A 500 -15.92 -18.74 -0.58
CA TYR A 500 -15.90 -17.57 -1.45
C TYR A 500 -16.01 -16.26 -0.67
N ALA A 501 -16.74 -16.24 0.46
CA ALA A 501 -16.79 -15.08 1.34
C ALA A 501 -15.42 -14.77 1.96
N LEU A 502 -14.65 -15.78 2.39
CA LEU A 502 -13.27 -15.60 2.85
C LEU A 502 -12.37 -15.03 1.74
N MET A 503 -12.46 -15.54 0.52
CA MET A 503 -11.70 -15.04 -0.62
C MET A 503 -11.97 -13.56 -0.91
N VAL A 504 -13.21 -13.10 -0.72
CA VAL A 504 -13.60 -11.69 -0.90
C VAL A 504 -13.20 -10.82 0.30
N ALA A 505 -13.28 -11.37 1.51
CA ALA A 505 -13.04 -10.66 2.76
C ALA A 505 -11.55 -10.46 3.06
N LEU A 506 -10.68 -11.39 2.67
CA LEU A 506 -9.26 -11.32 2.95
C LEU A 506 -8.51 -10.42 1.94
N PRO A 507 -7.40 -9.77 2.35
CA PRO A 507 -6.56 -8.99 1.44
C PRO A 507 -6.07 -9.78 0.23
N GLY A 508 -6.11 -9.17 -0.96
CA GLY A 508 -5.66 -9.79 -2.21
C GLY A 508 -6.71 -9.69 -3.31
N VAL A 509 -6.32 -10.15 -4.51
CA VAL A 509 -7.14 -10.13 -5.72
C VAL A 509 -7.86 -11.46 -5.87
N PRO A 510 -9.21 -11.53 -5.82
CA PRO A 510 -9.94 -12.78 -6.02
C PRO A 510 -9.81 -13.27 -7.46
N MET A 511 -9.53 -14.55 -7.62
CA MET A 511 -9.43 -15.23 -8.91
C MET A 511 -10.35 -16.46 -8.97
N LEU A 512 -11.29 -16.43 -9.90
CA LEU A 512 -12.22 -17.53 -10.17
C LEU A 512 -11.78 -18.32 -11.40
N LEU A 513 -12.06 -19.63 -11.40
CA LEU A 513 -12.01 -20.49 -12.59
C LEU A 513 -13.39 -20.58 -13.24
N TYR A 514 -13.44 -20.59 -14.58
CA TYR A 514 -14.72 -20.69 -15.28
C TYR A 514 -15.60 -21.83 -14.77
N GLY A 515 -16.88 -21.54 -14.53
CA GLY A 515 -17.85 -22.50 -14.03
C GLY A 515 -17.87 -22.67 -12.50
N GLU A 516 -16.91 -22.09 -11.75
CA GLU A 516 -17.00 -22.08 -10.28
C GLU A 516 -18.28 -21.40 -9.79
N GLU A 517 -18.72 -20.35 -10.49
CA GLU A 517 -19.90 -19.60 -10.11
C GLU A 517 -21.21 -20.37 -10.25
N ILE A 518 -21.21 -21.48 -10.99
CA ILE A 518 -22.38 -22.34 -11.20
C ILE A 518 -22.18 -23.72 -10.58
N GLY A 519 -21.14 -23.89 -9.75
CA GLY A 519 -20.85 -25.16 -9.07
C GLY A 519 -20.38 -26.26 -10.02
N LEU A 520 -19.77 -25.90 -11.15
CA LEU A 520 -19.25 -26.87 -12.12
C LEU A 520 -18.29 -27.84 -11.41
N ARG A 521 -18.53 -29.13 -11.59
CA ARG A 521 -17.81 -30.20 -10.92
C ARG A 521 -17.75 -31.46 -11.79
N SER A 522 -16.83 -32.36 -11.46
CA SER A 522 -16.75 -33.69 -12.04
C SER A 522 -16.90 -34.78 -10.97
N MET A 523 -17.52 -35.90 -11.35
CA MET A 523 -17.59 -37.11 -10.50
C MET A 523 -16.52 -38.14 -10.89
N GLY A 524 -15.64 -37.81 -11.83
CA GLY A 524 -14.53 -38.68 -12.25
C GLY A 524 -13.57 -38.97 -11.11
N ALA A 525 -12.83 -40.08 -11.14
CA ALA A 525 -11.98 -40.54 -10.04
C ALA A 525 -10.65 -39.77 -9.91
N GLU A 526 -10.20 -39.10 -10.97
CA GLU A 526 -8.89 -38.42 -11.01
C GLU A 526 -8.96 -37.10 -10.23
N ALA A 527 -8.11 -36.98 -9.22
CA ALA A 527 -7.91 -35.75 -8.44
C ALA A 527 -6.41 -35.47 -8.24
N THR A 528 -5.58 -36.01 -9.13
CA THR A 528 -4.14 -35.75 -9.11
C THR A 528 -3.91 -34.36 -9.71
N PRO A 529 -3.24 -33.44 -9.00
CA PRO A 529 -2.84 -32.15 -9.56
C PRO A 529 -2.13 -32.31 -10.91
N GLU A 530 -2.24 -31.29 -11.77
CA GLU A 530 -1.76 -31.23 -13.16
C GLU A 530 -2.49 -32.17 -14.16
N ASP A 531 -3.11 -33.25 -13.68
CA ASP A 531 -3.89 -34.22 -14.48
C ASP A 531 -5.39 -34.23 -14.13
N VAL A 532 -6.00 -33.05 -14.18
CA VAL A 532 -7.40 -32.81 -13.79
C VAL A 532 -8.36 -32.64 -14.98
N TRP A 533 -8.15 -33.40 -16.06
CA TRP A 533 -8.96 -33.29 -17.28
C TRP A 533 -10.48 -33.39 -17.09
N PRO A 534 -11.02 -34.26 -16.20
CA PRO A 534 -12.46 -34.29 -15.94
C PRO A 534 -13.03 -32.95 -15.43
N ASP A 535 -12.22 -32.17 -14.70
CA ASP A 535 -12.59 -30.84 -14.21
C ASP A 535 -12.38 -29.73 -15.26
N ARG A 536 -11.72 -30.02 -16.38
CA ARG A 536 -11.61 -29.16 -17.58
C ARG A 536 -12.77 -29.40 -18.58
N ARG A 537 -13.93 -29.82 -18.08
CA ARG A 537 -15.12 -30.09 -18.92
C ARG A 537 -15.70 -28.81 -19.54
N PRO A 538 -16.32 -28.89 -20.74
CA PRO A 538 -16.96 -27.73 -21.36
C PRO A 538 -17.94 -27.00 -20.42
N MET A 539 -17.93 -25.66 -20.46
CA MET A 539 -18.85 -24.81 -19.70
C MET A 539 -20.30 -25.08 -20.12
N PRO A 540 -21.20 -25.44 -19.20
CA PRO A 540 -22.60 -25.62 -19.53
C PRO A 540 -23.30 -24.27 -19.68
N PHE A 541 -24.12 -24.14 -20.72
CA PHE A 541 -24.95 -22.95 -20.94
C PHE A 541 -26.43 -23.23 -20.68
N VAL A 542 -26.80 -24.49 -20.43
CA VAL A 542 -28.17 -24.88 -20.12
C VAL A 542 -28.48 -24.65 -18.63
N ALA A 543 -29.62 -24.01 -18.34
CA ALA A 543 -29.97 -23.54 -17.00
C ALA A 543 -30.05 -24.62 -15.91
N HIS A 544 -30.44 -25.86 -16.24
CA HIS A 544 -30.61 -26.92 -15.22
C HIS A 544 -29.29 -27.57 -14.75
N GLU A 545 -28.19 -27.34 -15.47
CA GLU A 545 -26.85 -27.80 -15.07
C GLU A 545 -26.10 -26.75 -14.24
N ARG A 546 -26.73 -25.59 -13.99
CA ARG A 546 -26.14 -24.42 -13.34
C ARG A 546 -26.72 -24.25 -11.94
N ASP A 547 -25.87 -24.19 -10.92
CA ASP A 547 -26.29 -23.76 -9.59
C ASP A 547 -26.49 -22.24 -9.57
N GLU A 548 -27.70 -21.80 -9.92
CA GLU A 548 -28.07 -20.38 -9.93
C GLU A 548 -28.09 -19.77 -8.52
N GLY A 549 -28.24 -20.58 -7.46
CA GLY A 549 -28.17 -20.11 -6.07
C GLY A 549 -26.74 -19.75 -5.67
N LEU A 550 -25.78 -20.60 -6.04
CA LEU A 550 -24.35 -20.30 -5.89
C LEU A 550 -23.97 -19.08 -6.74
N ARG A 551 -24.44 -19.02 -8.00
CA ARG A 551 -24.15 -17.88 -8.89
C ARG A 551 -24.64 -16.56 -8.31
N ALA A 552 -25.87 -16.53 -7.79
CA ALA A 552 -26.42 -15.36 -7.13
C ALA A 552 -25.60 -14.97 -5.89
N SER A 553 -25.14 -15.95 -5.11
CA SER A 553 -24.31 -15.72 -3.93
C SER A 553 -22.94 -15.12 -4.28
N LEU A 554 -22.27 -15.63 -5.33
CA LEU A 554 -20.99 -15.09 -5.79
C LEU A 554 -21.15 -13.69 -6.39
N ARG A 555 -22.20 -13.49 -7.21
CA ARG A 555 -22.52 -12.16 -7.73
C ARG A 555 -22.75 -11.14 -6.60
N ALA A 556 -23.46 -11.53 -5.54
CA ALA A 556 -23.68 -10.66 -4.39
C ALA A 556 -22.37 -10.30 -3.67
N LEU A 557 -21.48 -11.29 -3.43
CA LEU A 557 -20.17 -11.08 -2.82
C LEU A 557 -19.27 -10.17 -3.68
N LEU A 558 -19.18 -10.43 -4.98
CA LEU A 558 -18.36 -9.64 -5.90
C LEU A 558 -18.91 -8.23 -6.10
N SER A 559 -20.24 -8.07 -6.17
CA SER A 559 -20.88 -6.76 -6.20
C SER A 559 -20.64 -5.98 -4.90
N ALA A 560 -20.72 -6.64 -3.74
CA ALA A 560 -20.41 -6.03 -2.46
C ALA A 560 -18.96 -5.50 -2.45
N ARG A 561 -18.00 -6.34 -2.87
CA ARG A 561 -16.59 -5.95 -3.03
C ARG A 561 -16.42 -4.79 -4.02
N ALA A 562 -17.09 -4.83 -5.17
CA ALA A 562 -17.03 -3.77 -6.17
C ALA A 562 -17.63 -2.43 -5.68
N SER A 563 -18.53 -2.48 -4.69
CA SER A 563 -19.14 -1.28 -4.09
C SER A 563 -18.39 -0.74 -2.86
N SER A 564 -17.41 -1.48 -2.32
CA SER A 564 -16.73 -1.15 -1.07
C SER A 564 -15.22 -1.03 -1.24
N PRO A 565 -14.66 0.20 -1.18
CA PRO A 565 -13.22 0.41 -1.01
C PRO A 565 -12.61 -0.37 0.15
N ALA A 566 -13.32 -0.50 1.29
CA ALA A 566 -12.83 -1.25 2.45
C ALA A 566 -12.54 -2.72 2.11
N LEU A 567 -13.44 -3.41 1.40
CA LEU A 567 -13.22 -4.80 1.00
C LEU A 567 -12.08 -4.95 -0.03
N ARG A 568 -11.85 -3.96 -0.89
CA ARG A 568 -10.78 -4.02 -1.91
C ARG A 568 -9.40 -3.69 -1.35
N ARG A 569 -9.29 -2.62 -0.57
CA ARG A 569 -8.01 -1.98 -0.21
C ARG A 569 -7.79 -1.84 1.30
N GLY A 570 -8.83 -2.09 2.10
CA GLY A 570 -8.79 -1.84 3.53
C GLY A 570 -7.89 -2.77 4.31
N ARG A 571 -7.41 -2.28 5.45
CA ARG A 571 -6.68 -3.07 6.44
C ARG A 571 -7.61 -4.15 7.00
N LEU A 572 -7.03 -5.29 7.38
CA LEU A 572 -7.75 -6.41 7.97
C LEU A 572 -7.50 -6.42 9.47
N GLU A 573 -8.57 -6.53 10.25
CA GLU A 573 -8.55 -6.84 11.67
C GLU A 573 -9.40 -8.09 11.92
N VAL A 574 -8.90 -9.01 12.76
CA VAL A 574 -9.65 -10.19 13.18
C VAL A 574 -10.24 -9.89 14.55
N LEU A 575 -11.54 -9.58 14.60
CA LEU A 575 -12.24 -9.25 15.84
C LEU A 575 -12.55 -10.50 16.66
N HIS A 576 -12.90 -11.58 15.97
CA HIS A 576 -13.15 -12.89 16.57
C HIS A 576 -12.83 -13.99 15.58
N ALA A 577 -12.25 -15.09 16.06
CA ALA A 577 -12.12 -16.32 15.30
C ALA A 577 -12.12 -17.53 16.23
N ASP A 578 -12.94 -18.54 15.93
CA ASP A 578 -12.93 -19.84 16.57
C ASP A 578 -12.92 -20.98 15.54
N ALA A 579 -13.29 -22.20 15.93
CA ALA A 579 -13.30 -23.34 15.02
C ALA A 579 -14.27 -23.19 13.84
N SER A 580 -15.37 -22.45 14.00
CA SER A 580 -16.51 -22.42 13.07
C SER A 580 -16.94 -21.02 12.65
N LEU A 581 -16.61 -19.98 13.41
CA LEU A 581 -17.03 -18.60 13.19
C LEU A 581 -15.82 -17.66 13.14
N ALA A 582 -15.85 -16.70 12.21
CA ALA A 582 -14.94 -15.57 12.22
C ALA A 582 -15.71 -14.25 11.98
N VAL A 583 -15.28 -13.21 12.67
CA VAL A 583 -15.70 -11.82 12.46
C VAL A 583 -14.46 -11.03 12.05
N LEU A 584 -14.42 -10.62 10.79
CA LEU A 584 -13.31 -9.89 10.18
C LEU A 584 -13.75 -8.46 9.91
N ARG A 585 -12.93 -7.47 10.27
CA ARG A 585 -13.17 -6.07 9.97
C ARG A 585 -12.25 -5.58 8.86
N ARG A 586 -12.83 -4.92 7.87
CA ARG A 586 -12.13 -4.24 6.77
C ARG A 586 -12.37 -2.74 6.87
N ALA A 587 -11.31 -1.93 6.89
CA ALA A 587 -11.42 -0.47 7.00
C ALA A 587 -10.54 0.25 5.97
N HIS A 588 -11.13 1.22 5.24
CA HIS A 588 -10.43 2.09 4.30
C HIS A 588 -11.20 3.39 4.07
N GLU A 589 -10.53 4.53 4.03
CA GLU A 589 -11.14 5.83 3.70
C GLU A 589 -12.41 6.16 4.52
N GLY A 590 -12.45 5.71 5.78
CA GLY A 590 -13.59 5.90 6.68
C GLY A 590 -14.74 4.91 6.48
N GLU A 591 -14.73 4.10 5.42
CA GLU A 591 -15.65 2.96 5.29
C GLU A 591 -15.15 1.80 6.16
N VAL A 592 -16.04 1.25 6.99
CA VAL A 592 -15.80 0.06 7.81
C VAL A 592 -16.82 -1.02 7.44
N VAL A 593 -16.34 -2.23 7.18
CA VAL A 593 -17.17 -3.39 6.84
C VAL A 593 -16.78 -4.56 7.72
N ASP A 594 -17.74 -5.07 8.48
CA ASP A 594 -17.62 -6.33 9.21
C ASP A 594 -18.10 -7.48 8.32
N VAL A 595 -17.27 -8.53 8.21
CA VAL A 595 -17.51 -9.75 7.46
C VAL A 595 -17.58 -10.91 8.44
N VAL A 596 -18.78 -11.43 8.62
CA VAL A 596 -19.04 -12.59 9.47
C VAL A 596 -19.11 -13.83 8.59
N VAL A 597 -18.28 -14.83 8.88
CA VAL A 597 -18.23 -16.09 8.12
C VAL A 597 -18.42 -17.27 9.07
N CYS A 598 -19.37 -18.14 8.73
CA CYS A 598 -19.70 -19.35 9.47
C CYS A 598 -19.47 -20.59 8.60
N PHE A 599 -18.69 -21.54 9.10
CA PHE A 599 -18.50 -22.89 8.53
C PHE A 599 -19.24 -23.98 9.33
N GLY A 600 -19.81 -23.63 10.49
CA GLY A 600 -20.55 -24.54 11.37
C GLY A 600 -21.90 -24.95 10.77
N ALA A 601 -22.29 -26.20 11.00
CA ALA A 601 -23.60 -26.71 10.60
C ALA A 601 -24.71 -26.35 11.61
N GLU A 602 -24.34 -26.14 12.87
CA GLU A 602 -25.28 -25.83 13.95
C GLU A 602 -25.72 -24.36 13.89
N PRO A 603 -26.99 -24.06 14.20
CA PRO A 603 -27.44 -22.68 14.31
C PRO A 603 -26.66 -21.90 15.36
N LEU A 604 -26.25 -20.69 15.03
CA LEU A 604 -25.52 -19.80 15.93
C LEU A 604 -25.99 -18.36 15.78
N THR A 605 -25.79 -17.56 16.82
CA THR A 605 -26.08 -16.11 16.81
C THR A 605 -24.93 -15.36 17.46
N VAL A 606 -24.52 -14.27 16.83
CA VAL A 606 -23.44 -13.40 17.29
C VAL A 606 -23.91 -11.96 17.31
N SER A 607 -23.62 -11.24 18.41
CA SER A 607 -23.80 -9.79 18.49
C SER A 607 -22.52 -9.10 18.04
N LEU A 608 -22.66 -8.05 17.22
CA LEU A 608 -21.56 -7.21 16.77
C LEU A 608 -21.66 -5.84 17.44
N ASP A 609 -21.88 -5.82 18.75
CA ASP A 609 -21.92 -4.58 19.53
C ASP A 609 -20.57 -3.88 19.46
N ASP A 610 -20.60 -2.58 19.16
CA ASP A 610 -19.43 -1.74 18.99
C ASP A 610 -19.81 -0.32 19.45
N ASP A 611 -19.14 0.18 20.48
CA ASP A 611 -19.45 1.48 21.08
C ASP A 611 -19.19 2.65 20.12
N GLU A 612 -18.21 2.51 19.21
CA GLU A 612 -17.83 3.54 18.25
C GLU A 612 -18.67 3.47 16.97
N LEU A 613 -19.03 2.24 16.56
CA LEU A 613 -19.76 1.97 15.33
C LEU A 613 -21.05 1.16 15.57
N PRO A 614 -22.02 1.65 16.37
CA PRO A 614 -23.17 0.86 16.83
C PRO A 614 -24.21 0.56 15.76
N CYS A 615 -24.10 1.13 14.56
CA CYS A 615 -25.04 0.91 13.47
C CYS A 615 -24.47 -0.06 12.43
N ALA A 616 -25.30 -0.98 11.92
CA ALA A 616 -24.95 -1.91 10.88
C ALA A 616 -25.98 -1.88 9.74
N THR A 617 -25.51 -1.74 8.50
CA THR A 617 -26.33 -1.88 7.30
C THR A 617 -25.85 -3.07 6.49
N SER A 618 -26.74 -3.99 6.15
CA SER A 618 -26.38 -5.15 5.34
C SER A 618 -26.01 -4.77 3.91
N ILE A 619 -24.87 -5.29 3.44
CA ILE A 619 -24.38 -5.16 2.06
C ILE A 619 -24.72 -6.43 1.27
N ALA A 620 -24.41 -7.60 1.84
CA ALA A 620 -24.68 -8.91 1.25
C ALA A 620 -24.85 -9.97 2.34
N LEU A 621 -25.77 -10.92 2.12
CA LEU A 621 -26.07 -12.01 3.06
C LEU A 621 -26.26 -13.30 2.28
N SER A 622 -25.73 -14.38 2.82
CA SER A 622 -26.11 -15.73 2.37
C SER A 622 -27.54 -16.09 2.78
N HIS A 623 -28.16 -17.05 2.10
CA HIS A 623 -29.52 -17.50 2.44
C HIS A 623 -29.65 -18.04 3.87
N ALA A 624 -28.57 -18.61 4.42
CA ALA A 624 -28.48 -19.14 5.78
C ALA A 624 -28.32 -18.05 6.86
N ALA A 625 -28.09 -16.79 6.48
CA ALA A 625 -27.89 -15.68 7.40
C ALA A 625 -29.15 -14.81 7.54
N ARG A 626 -29.35 -14.27 8.75
CA ARG A 626 -30.33 -13.24 9.08
C ARG A 626 -29.67 -12.17 9.94
N VAL A 627 -30.08 -10.92 9.74
CA VAL A 627 -29.56 -9.77 10.48
C VAL A 627 -30.74 -9.03 11.11
N ALA A 628 -30.64 -8.76 12.40
CA ALA A 628 -31.55 -7.90 13.13
C ALA A 628 -30.69 -6.91 13.95
N ASP A 629 -30.76 -5.63 13.60
CA ASP A 629 -29.83 -4.59 14.07
C ASP A 629 -28.36 -5.00 13.88
N VAL A 630 -27.60 -5.18 14.97
CA VAL A 630 -26.19 -5.62 14.97
C VAL A 630 -26.02 -7.12 15.25
N THR A 631 -27.13 -7.85 15.40
CA THR A 631 -27.10 -9.29 15.65
C THR A 631 -27.21 -10.07 14.35
N VAL A 632 -26.29 -11.03 14.15
CA VAL A 632 -26.28 -11.94 13.00
C VAL A 632 -26.60 -13.34 13.48
N SER A 633 -27.59 -13.98 12.86
CA SER A 633 -27.96 -15.37 13.11
C SER A 633 -27.72 -16.22 11.87
N PHE A 634 -27.15 -17.40 12.05
CA PHE A 634 -26.95 -18.40 11.02
C PHE A 634 -27.74 -19.67 11.32
N THR A 635 -28.34 -20.27 10.30
CA THR A 635 -28.98 -21.61 10.38
C THR A 635 -28.05 -22.73 9.89
N GLY A 636 -26.82 -22.40 9.50
CA GLY A 636 -25.82 -23.30 8.93
C GLY A 636 -24.67 -22.50 8.28
N PRO A 637 -23.82 -23.12 7.45
CA PRO A 637 -22.68 -22.43 6.85
C PRO A 637 -23.13 -21.26 5.96
N GLY A 638 -22.45 -20.13 6.06
CA GLY A 638 -22.85 -18.91 5.37
C GLY A 638 -21.99 -17.69 5.71
N TYR A 639 -22.39 -16.54 5.19
CA TYR A 639 -21.76 -15.26 5.47
C TYR A 639 -22.77 -14.12 5.68
N ALA A 640 -22.29 -13.04 6.31
CA ALA A 640 -22.91 -11.73 6.34
C ALA A 640 -21.86 -10.61 6.19
N LEU A 641 -22.09 -9.67 5.27
CA LEU A 641 -21.27 -8.46 5.09
C LEU A 641 -22.09 -7.25 5.53
N LEU A 642 -21.56 -6.49 6.50
CA LEU A 642 -22.25 -5.39 7.15
C LEU A 642 -21.38 -4.13 7.12
N ARG A 643 -21.89 -3.05 6.51
CA ARG A 643 -21.28 -1.73 6.65
C ARG A 643 -21.54 -1.22 8.07
N ARG A 644 -20.49 -0.83 8.77
CA ARG A 644 -20.56 -0.26 10.11
C ARG A 644 -20.55 1.26 10.03
N GLU A 645 -21.38 1.89 10.84
CA GLU A 645 -21.52 3.33 10.90
C GLU A 645 -21.57 3.77 12.36
N SER A 646 -21.03 4.95 12.65
CA SER A 646 -21.21 5.56 13.96
C SER A 646 -22.68 5.97 14.14
N ALA A 647 -23.15 6.02 15.39
CA ALA A 647 -24.48 6.55 15.73
C ALA A 647 -24.69 8.01 15.23
N LEU A 648 -23.60 8.69 14.85
CA LEU A 648 -23.57 10.08 14.42
C LEU A 648 -23.86 10.28 12.91
N GLY A 649 -24.24 9.22 12.19
CA GLY A 649 -24.54 9.23 10.75
C GLY A 649 -25.43 10.39 10.28
N ARG A 650 -24.85 11.24 9.40
CA ARG A 650 -25.41 12.32 8.57
C ARG A 650 -26.10 13.52 9.23
N SER A 651 -26.51 13.50 10.51
CA SER A 651 -27.25 14.65 11.11
C SER A 651 -26.75 15.16 12.47
N MET A 652 -25.67 14.59 13.02
CA MET A 652 -25.15 14.92 14.35
C MET A 652 -23.73 15.53 14.48
N PRO A 653 -22.96 15.86 13.41
CA PRO A 653 -21.64 16.52 13.57
C PRO A 653 -21.71 17.80 14.42
N THR A 654 -22.80 18.56 14.27
CA THR A 654 -23.06 19.82 14.98
C THR A 654 -23.08 19.65 16.50
N LEU A 655 -23.79 18.64 17.00
CA LEU A 655 -23.96 18.45 18.45
C LEU A 655 -22.68 17.87 19.05
N ALA A 656 -22.01 16.96 18.34
CA ALA A 656 -20.75 16.37 18.78
C ALA A 656 -19.62 17.42 18.83
N ALA A 657 -19.45 18.23 17.79
CA ALA A 657 -18.44 19.29 17.77
C ALA A 657 -18.72 20.38 18.83
N LYS A 658 -19.98 20.82 18.98
CA LYS A 658 -20.37 21.79 20.02
C LYS A 658 -20.17 21.23 21.43
N ARG A 659 -20.53 19.96 21.67
CA ARG A 659 -20.27 19.28 22.96
C ARG A 659 -18.78 19.16 23.23
N ASN A 660 -17.99 18.82 22.22
CA ASN A 660 -16.54 18.74 22.35
C ASN A 660 -15.92 20.10 22.67
N LEU A 661 -16.34 21.18 22.00
CA LEU A 661 -15.87 22.54 22.32
C LEU A 661 -16.24 22.94 23.76
N ALA A 662 -17.47 22.69 24.19
CA ALA A 662 -17.90 22.97 25.57
C ALA A 662 -17.10 22.15 26.60
N LEU A 663 -16.70 20.93 26.25
CA LEU A 663 -15.86 20.07 27.06
C LEU A 663 -14.42 20.58 27.12
N VAL A 664 -13.84 21.03 26.01
CA VAL A 664 -12.54 21.73 26.00
C VAL A 664 -12.57 22.95 26.92
N ASP A 665 -13.63 23.77 26.85
CA ASP A 665 -13.81 24.93 27.72
C ASP A 665 -13.85 24.54 29.20
N GLN A 666 -14.59 23.49 29.54
CA GLN A 666 -14.70 22.97 30.88
C GLN A 666 -13.34 22.47 31.40
N GLU A 667 -12.64 21.65 30.62
CA GLU A 667 -11.34 21.08 30.98
C GLU A 667 -10.27 22.17 31.14
N LEU A 668 -10.27 23.15 30.23
CA LEU A 668 -9.39 24.31 30.31
C LEU A 668 -9.62 25.13 31.59
N ARG A 669 -10.88 25.38 31.96
CA ARG A 669 -11.25 26.13 33.18
C ARG A 669 -10.94 25.35 34.45
N ALA A 670 -11.15 24.04 34.44
CA ALA A 670 -10.80 23.14 35.54
C ALA A 670 -9.28 22.94 35.69
N CYS A 671 -8.50 23.37 34.69
CA CYS A 671 -7.07 23.04 34.57
C CYS A 671 -6.83 21.53 34.56
N GLU A 672 -7.75 20.78 33.95
CA GLU A 672 -7.70 19.32 33.88
C GLU A 672 -6.66 18.91 32.82
N PRO A 673 -5.56 18.24 33.21
CA PRO A 673 -4.53 17.84 32.25
C PRO A 673 -4.91 16.54 31.51
N VAL A 674 -5.79 15.71 32.11
CA VAL A 674 -6.34 14.50 31.50
C VAL A 674 -7.75 14.80 30.98
N GLY A 675 -7.80 15.47 29.83
CA GLY A 675 -9.05 15.81 29.16
C GLY A 675 -9.68 14.63 28.40
N SER A 676 -11.01 14.54 28.46
CA SER A 676 -11.84 13.71 27.59
C SER A 676 -12.11 14.33 26.21
N ALA A 677 -11.89 15.64 26.03
CA ALA A 677 -12.09 16.30 24.75
C ALA A 677 -11.05 15.94 23.67
N LEU A 678 -11.44 16.11 22.41
CA LEU A 678 -10.57 16.06 21.23
C LEU A 678 -10.17 17.48 20.78
N PRO A 679 -9.06 17.64 20.04
CA PRO A 679 -8.63 18.95 19.54
C PRO A 679 -9.68 19.56 18.60
N THR A 680 -10.00 20.84 18.79
CA THR A 680 -10.91 21.59 17.90
C THR A 680 -10.18 22.35 16.80
N ARG A 681 -8.84 22.40 16.84
CA ARG A 681 -7.99 23.05 15.84
C ARG A 681 -6.90 22.09 15.37
N LEU A 682 -6.81 21.90 14.06
CA LEU A 682 -5.83 21.02 13.44
C LEU A 682 -4.92 21.82 12.51
N TYR A 683 -3.62 21.75 12.77
CA TYR A 683 -2.57 22.34 11.95
C TYR A 683 -1.86 21.21 11.21
N PHE A 684 -1.63 21.38 9.90
CA PHE A 684 -1.04 20.34 9.07
C PHE A 684 0.24 20.80 8.41
N SER A 685 1.24 19.91 8.43
CA SER A 685 2.28 19.86 7.42
C SER A 685 1.90 18.75 6.43
N VAL A 686 1.29 19.12 5.31
CA VAL A 686 0.79 18.15 4.31
C VAL A 686 1.95 17.58 3.49
N THR A 687 2.92 18.43 3.17
CA THR A 687 4.13 18.07 2.46
C THR A 687 5.25 18.98 2.90
N GLU A 688 6.47 18.47 2.87
CA GLU A 688 7.69 19.27 3.05
C GLU A 688 8.35 19.59 1.72
N ARG A 689 7.69 19.21 0.61
CA ARG A 689 8.14 19.53 -0.74
C ARG A 689 7.76 20.95 -1.10
N CYS A 690 8.67 21.70 -1.69
CA CYS A 690 8.41 23.04 -2.18
C CYS A 690 8.92 23.21 -3.61
N ASN A 691 8.22 24.03 -4.40
CA ASN A 691 8.64 24.41 -5.75
C ASN A 691 9.55 25.65 -5.76
N LEU A 692 9.89 26.22 -4.59
CA LEU A 692 10.80 27.35 -4.43
C LEU A 692 12.01 26.98 -3.58
N ALA A 693 13.08 27.77 -3.69
CA ALA A 693 14.30 27.67 -2.92
C ALA A 693 14.51 28.88 -1.99
N CYS A 694 13.48 29.25 -1.22
CA CYS A 694 13.52 30.43 -0.35
C CYS A 694 14.68 30.35 0.65
N ARG A 695 15.51 31.40 0.69
CA ARG A 695 16.76 31.42 1.47
C ARG A 695 16.52 31.45 2.98
N HIS A 696 15.33 31.83 3.43
CA HIS A 696 14.95 31.95 4.84
C HIS A 696 14.05 30.81 5.34
N CYS A 697 13.72 29.84 4.49
CA CYS A 697 12.68 28.85 4.75
C CYS A 697 12.87 28.14 6.10
N ILE A 698 11.95 28.41 7.04
CA ILE A 698 12.01 27.88 8.41
C ILE A 698 11.97 26.34 8.47
N THR A 699 11.31 25.72 7.50
CA THR A 699 11.10 24.27 7.42
C THR A 699 12.19 23.54 6.65
N ARG A 700 13.16 24.27 6.07
CA ARG A 700 14.20 23.71 5.18
C ARG A 700 13.61 22.88 4.02
N ALA A 701 12.40 23.23 3.59
CA ALA A 701 11.72 22.57 2.48
C ALA A 701 12.54 22.57 1.17
N PRO A 702 13.28 23.63 0.80
CA PRO A 702 14.19 23.60 -0.35
C PRO A 702 15.26 22.51 -0.26
N GLU A 703 15.96 22.43 0.86
CA GLU A 703 17.03 21.47 1.10
C GLU A 703 16.48 20.04 1.05
N ARG A 704 15.37 19.79 1.75
CA ARG A 704 14.68 18.49 1.78
C ARG A 704 14.13 18.09 0.41
N THR A 705 13.64 19.05 -0.37
CA THR A 705 13.16 18.79 -1.74
C THR A 705 14.33 18.39 -2.65
N ALA A 706 15.47 19.07 -2.53
CA ALA A 706 16.64 18.81 -3.34
C ALA A 706 17.35 17.49 -2.96
N SER A 707 17.39 17.15 -1.67
CA SER A 707 17.95 15.88 -1.19
C SER A 707 17.03 14.68 -1.47
N GLY A 708 15.73 14.92 -1.69
CA GLY A 708 14.72 13.86 -1.83
C GLY A 708 14.20 13.33 -0.49
N GLU A 709 14.53 13.99 0.62
CA GLU A 709 14.08 13.68 1.98
C GLU A 709 12.72 14.31 2.31
N ALA A 710 12.21 15.21 1.45
CA ALA A 710 10.92 15.85 1.66
C ALA A 710 9.79 14.83 1.81
N ARG A 711 9.14 14.88 2.97
CA ARG A 711 8.02 14.01 3.35
C ARG A 711 6.70 14.49 2.75
N THR A 712 5.76 13.57 2.54
CA THR A 712 4.40 13.91 2.09
C THR A 712 3.38 12.98 2.73
N MET A 713 2.26 13.55 3.18
CA MET A 713 1.21 12.84 3.86
C MET A 713 0.72 11.63 3.07
N THR A 714 0.63 10.48 3.75
CA THR A 714 0.24 9.21 3.14
C THR A 714 -1.27 8.96 3.27
N PRO A 715 -1.85 8.08 2.42
CA PRO A 715 -3.23 7.64 2.57
C PRO A 715 -3.54 7.08 3.97
N ALA A 716 -2.62 6.36 4.59
CA ALA A 716 -2.81 5.82 5.95
C ALA A 716 -3.04 6.92 6.99
N VAL A 717 -2.33 8.06 6.90
CA VAL A 717 -2.52 9.20 7.81
C VAL A 717 -3.88 9.87 7.57
N LEU A 718 -4.28 10.02 6.31
CA LEU A 718 -5.60 10.57 5.97
C LEU A 718 -6.73 9.73 6.55
N ASP A 719 -6.64 8.40 6.40
CA ASP A 719 -7.64 7.47 6.93
C ASP A 719 -7.72 7.55 8.46
N ALA A 720 -6.58 7.60 9.14
CA ALA A 720 -6.51 7.73 10.59
C ALA A 720 -7.06 9.06 11.12
N LEU A 721 -6.96 10.14 10.34
CA LEU A 721 -7.46 11.46 10.72
C LEU A 721 -8.98 11.57 10.69
N ARG A 722 -9.66 10.84 9.79
CA ARG A 722 -11.10 11.00 9.48
C ARG A 722 -12.00 11.09 10.71
N PRO A 723 -11.89 10.23 11.74
CA PRO A 723 -12.75 10.31 12.92
C PRO A 723 -12.61 11.65 13.68
N SER A 724 -11.42 12.26 13.65
CA SER A 724 -11.11 13.50 14.37
C SER A 724 -11.55 14.75 13.63
N LEU A 725 -11.61 14.71 12.30
CA LEU A 725 -11.97 15.87 11.46
C LEU A 725 -13.38 16.39 11.78
N ALA A 726 -14.29 15.52 12.23
CA ALA A 726 -15.65 15.92 12.60
C ALA A 726 -15.70 16.85 13.83
N PHE A 727 -14.68 16.82 14.71
CA PHE A 727 -14.66 17.60 15.95
C PHE A 727 -13.94 18.95 15.83
N ALA A 728 -13.16 19.12 14.77
CA ALA A 728 -12.41 20.35 14.53
C ALA A 728 -13.24 21.42 13.79
N GLU A 729 -13.04 22.67 14.17
CA GLU A 729 -13.66 23.86 13.55
C GLU A 729 -12.64 24.71 12.77
N TYR A 730 -11.35 24.48 12.99
CA TYR A 730 -10.26 25.17 12.30
C TYR A 730 -9.23 24.20 11.73
N PHE A 731 -8.89 24.39 10.46
CA PHE A 731 -7.90 23.61 9.74
C PHE A 731 -6.86 24.55 9.12
N ALA A 732 -5.61 24.45 9.54
CA ALA A 732 -4.54 25.34 9.11
C ALA A 732 -3.47 24.60 8.32
N PHE A 733 -3.14 25.12 7.13
CA PHE A 733 -2.12 24.60 6.23
C PHE A 733 -1.01 25.65 6.11
N VAL A 734 -0.32 25.90 7.22
CA VAL A 734 0.60 27.04 7.40
C VAL A 734 2.06 26.65 7.58
N HIS A 735 2.37 25.36 7.55
CA HIS A 735 3.70 24.82 7.79
C HIS A 735 4.06 23.73 6.76
N GLY A 736 5.32 23.30 6.76
CA GLY A 736 5.88 22.39 5.76
C GLY A 736 6.43 23.12 4.54
N GLY A 737 6.15 22.59 3.36
CA GLY A 737 6.49 23.11 2.04
C GLY A 737 5.30 23.79 1.35
N GLU A 738 5.12 23.56 0.05
CA GLU A 738 3.99 24.11 -0.71
C GLU A 738 2.90 23.04 -0.86
N SER A 739 1.82 23.20 -0.08
CA SER A 739 0.65 22.29 -0.08
C SER A 739 0.06 22.05 -1.47
N LEU A 740 0.09 23.05 -2.36
CA LEU A 740 -0.42 22.92 -3.74
C LEU A 740 0.40 21.96 -4.62
N THR A 741 1.58 21.49 -4.17
CA THR A 741 2.35 20.46 -4.86
C THR A 741 1.94 19.03 -4.48
N ALA A 742 1.17 18.86 -3.39
CA ALA A 742 0.82 17.57 -2.83
C ALA A 742 -0.55 17.09 -3.31
N ARG A 743 -0.61 15.90 -3.90
CA ARG A 743 -1.89 15.24 -4.23
C ARG A 743 -2.74 14.95 -3.00
N ALA A 744 -2.10 14.67 -1.86
CA ALA A 744 -2.77 14.43 -0.59
C ALA A 744 -3.57 15.64 -0.09
N PHE A 745 -3.26 16.86 -0.55
CA PHE A 745 -3.92 18.07 -0.07
C PHE A 745 -5.40 18.13 -0.48
N ASP A 746 -5.71 17.89 -1.76
CA ASP A 746 -7.09 17.88 -2.24
C ASP A 746 -7.90 16.75 -1.58
N ALA A 747 -7.27 15.58 -1.35
CA ALA A 747 -7.89 14.46 -0.65
C ALA A 747 -8.20 14.78 0.83
N LEU A 748 -7.28 15.46 1.53
CA LEU A 748 -7.49 15.91 2.91
C LEU A 748 -8.63 16.93 3.00
N LEU A 749 -8.67 17.93 2.11
CA LEU A 749 -9.75 18.91 2.09
C LEU A 749 -11.12 18.25 1.81
N ALA A 750 -11.16 17.29 0.89
CA ALA A 750 -12.38 16.51 0.62
C ALA A 750 -12.83 15.73 1.87
N ALA A 751 -11.90 15.08 2.57
CA ALA A 751 -12.18 14.36 3.81
C ALA A 751 -12.66 15.29 4.94
N ILE A 752 -12.09 16.49 5.07
CA ILE A 752 -12.55 17.52 6.00
C ILE A 752 -13.99 17.91 5.69
N ARG A 753 -14.28 18.28 4.43
CA ARG A 753 -15.61 18.70 4.01
C ARG A 753 -16.66 17.61 4.23
N GLU A 754 -16.30 16.37 3.92
CA GLU A 754 -17.13 15.18 4.17
C GLU A 754 -17.41 14.99 5.67
N ALA A 755 -16.37 14.96 6.50
CA ALA A 755 -16.50 14.75 7.95
C ALA A 755 -17.28 15.88 8.65
N ARG A 756 -17.17 17.11 8.15
CA ARG A 756 -17.92 18.27 8.67
C ARG A 756 -19.39 18.27 8.25
N GLY A 757 -19.79 17.50 7.23
CA GLY A 757 -21.19 17.29 6.89
C GLY A 757 -21.99 18.57 6.58
N GLY A 758 -21.31 19.63 6.09
CA GLY A 758 -21.93 20.93 5.81
C GLY A 758 -21.89 21.95 6.96
N GLU A 759 -21.37 21.58 8.13
CA GLU A 759 -21.15 22.52 9.22
C GLU A 759 -20.11 23.60 8.86
N PRO A 760 -20.26 24.84 9.36
CA PRO A 760 -19.24 25.86 9.21
C PRO A 760 -17.91 25.41 9.83
N TYR A 761 -16.83 25.74 9.15
CA TYR A 761 -15.45 25.64 9.63
C TYR A 761 -14.60 26.67 8.90
N ALA A 762 -13.43 26.98 9.45
CA ALA A 762 -12.42 27.79 8.80
C ALA A 762 -11.27 26.91 8.32
N ALA A 763 -10.90 27.05 7.05
CA ALA A 763 -9.73 26.41 6.47
C ALA A 763 -8.79 27.47 5.90
N HIS A 764 -7.63 27.63 6.54
CA HIS A 764 -6.65 28.67 6.24
C HIS A 764 -5.41 28.08 5.58
N LEU A 765 -5.09 28.52 4.36
CA LEU A 765 -3.94 28.07 3.60
C LEU A 765 -2.88 29.16 3.49
N LEU A 766 -1.62 28.85 3.80
CA LEU A 766 -0.46 29.66 3.40
C LEU A 766 0.16 29.06 2.14
N THR A 767 0.34 29.89 1.11
CA THR A 767 0.97 29.48 -0.16
C THR A 767 2.04 30.48 -0.59
N ASN A 768 3.03 30.03 -1.35
CA ASN A 768 3.99 30.91 -2.00
C ASN A 768 3.44 31.65 -3.23
N GLY A 769 2.21 31.34 -3.66
CA GLY A 769 1.48 32.08 -4.69
C GLY A 769 1.79 31.69 -6.14
N MET A 770 2.83 30.88 -6.40
CA MET A 770 3.21 30.53 -7.78
C MET A 770 2.18 29.63 -8.49
N LEU A 771 1.53 28.75 -7.73
CA LEU A 771 0.53 27.79 -8.21
C LEU A 771 -0.91 28.24 -7.94
N PHE A 772 -1.10 29.40 -7.29
CA PHE A 772 -2.40 29.88 -6.83
C PHE A 772 -3.03 30.86 -7.83
N GLY A 773 -3.43 30.35 -9.01
CA GLY A 773 -4.23 31.10 -9.99
C GLY A 773 -5.74 30.87 -9.82
N PRO A 774 -6.60 31.49 -10.67
CA PRO A 774 -8.06 31.40 -10.57
C PRO A 774 -8.61 29.96 -10.53
N ALA A 775 -8.04 29.06 -11.34
CA ALA A 775 -8.45 27.64 -11.35
C ALA A 775 -8.13 26.93 -10.02
N ALA A 776 -7.01 27.28 -9.38
CA ALA A 776 -6.66 26.75 -8.07
C ALA A 776 -7.56 27.36 -6.99
N ALA A 777 -7.83 28.67 -7.03
CA ALA A 777 -8.74 29.34 -6.11
C ALA A 777 -10.16 28.75 -6.19
N ALA A 778 -10.72 28.58 -7.39
CA ALA A 778 -12.02 27.94 -7.59
C ALA A 778 -12.06 26.51 -7.04
N ARG A 779 -11.02 25.72 -7.33
CA ARG A 779 -10.91 24.34 -6.81
C ARG A 779 -10.88 24.32 -5.27
N LEU A 780 -10.02 25.13 -4.66
CA LEU A 780 -9.82 25.16 -3.21
C LEU A 780 -11.05 25.68 -2.48
N THR A 781 -11.69 26.75 -2.96
CA THR A 781 -12.95 27.25 -2.40
C THR A 781 -14.06 26.21 -2.53
N GLY A 782 -14.13 25.51 -3.68
CA GLY A 782 -15.06 24.39 -3.85
C GLY A 782 -14.81 23.25 -2.85
N LEU A 783 -13.57 23.03 -2.43
CA LEU A 783 -13.19 22.05 -1.41
C LEU A 783 -13.31 22.58 0.03
N GLY A 784 -13.71 23.83 0.23
CA GLY A 784 -14.00 24.42 1.54
C GLY A 784 -12.90 25.28 2.14
N VAL A 785 -11.86 25.66 1.38
CA VAL A 785 -10.89 26.67 1.83
C VAL A 785 -11.57 28.04 1.90
N THR A 786 -11.52 28.65 3.08
CA THR A 786 -12.19 29.94 3.36
C THR A 786 -11.23 31.12 3.38
N SER A 787 -9.94 30.87 3.63
CA SER A 787 -8.92 31.91 3.72
C SER A 787 -7.61 31.46 3.08
N VAL A 788 -6.98 32.36 2.31
CA VAL A 788 -5.65 32.14 1.73
C VAL A 788 -4.71 33.30 2.06
N SER A 789 -3.52 32.95 2.51
CA SER A 789 -2.38 33.85 2.70
C SER A 789 -1.36 33.61 1.59
N VAL A 790 -1.00 34.65 0.84
CA VAL A 790 0.07 34.58 -0.15
C VAL A 790 1.34 35.18 0.44
N SER A 791 2.38 34.35 0.55
CA SER A 791 3.66 34.75 1.12
C SER A 791 4.49 35.55 0.11
N LEU A 792 4.88 36.75 0.50
CA LEU A 792 5.78 37.65 -0.22
C LEU A 792 6.87 38.14 0.73
N ASP A 793 8.09 38.36 0.24
CA ASP A 793 9.20 38.88 1.07
C ASP A 793 9.85 40.13 0.46
N GLY A 794 9.18 40.75 -0.50
CA GLY A 794 9.51 42.08 -1.03
C GLY A 794 8.29 42.70 -1.71
N ALA A 795 8.23 44.04 -1.76
CA ALA A 795 7.26 44.79 -2.55
C ALA A 795 7.77 45.10 -3.98
N SER A 796 8.96 44.60 -4.31
CA SER A 796 9.56 44.66 -5.64
C SER A 796 10.12 43.28 -6.05
N GLY A 797 10.18 43.01 -7.35
CA GLY A 797 10.72 41.74 -7.87
C GLY A 797 12.18 41.52 -7.48
N ARG A 798 12.99 42.57 -7.44
CA ARG A 798 14.40 42.49 -7.00
C ARG A 798 14.52 41.93 -5.58
N THR A 799 13.78 42.51 -4.62
CA THR A 799 13.87 42.11 -3.21
C THR A 799 13.23 40.75 -2.97
N ASN A 800 12.02 40.53 -3.53
CA ASN A 800 11.27 39.30 -3.34
C ASN A 800 12.00 38.09 -3.95
N ASP A 801 12.46 38.19 -5.19
CA ASP A 801 13.01 37.03 -5.92
C ASP A 801 14.44 36.69 -5.46
N GLU A 802 15.17 37.66 -4.88
CA GLU A 802 16.44 37.40 -4.19
C GLU A 802 16.23 36.55 -2.92
N ILE A 803 15.20 36.87 -2.14
CA ILE A 803 14.88 36.16 -0.89
C ILE A 803 14.22 34.81 -1.21
N ARG A 804 13.29 34.80 -2.17
CA ARG A 804 12.48 33.65 -2.61
C ARG A 804 13.00 33.06 -3.91
N ALA A 805 14.25 32.60 -3.91
CA ALA A 805 14.91 32.08 -5.11
C ALA A 805 14.08 30.99 -5.82
N GLY A 806 14.04 31.06 -7.16
CA GLY A 806 13.18 30.21 -8.00
C GLY A 806 11.74 30.73 -8.16
N GLY A 807 11.37 31.78 -7.43
CA GLY A 807 10.08 32.46 -7.56
C GLY A 807 10.08 33.55 -8.63
N SER A 808 8.89 34.08 -8.90
CA SER A 808 8.71 35.27 -9.76
C SER A 808 7.65 36.17 -9.14
N PHE A 809 8.09 37.31 -8.62
CA PHE A 809 7.22 38.32 -8.03
C PHE A 809 6.12 38.74 -9.02
N GLU A 810 6.49 39.03 -10.27
CA GLU A 810 5.53 39.44 -11.31
C GLU A 810 4.43 38.40 -11.51
N ARG A 811 4.79 37.11 -11.54
CA ARG A 811 3.83 36.02 -11.66
C ARG A 811 2.93 35.91 -10.43
N VAL A 812 3.47 36.01 -9.22
CA VAL A 812 2.67 35.97 -7.98
C VAL A 812 1.69 37.13 -7.94
N ILE A 813 2.13 38.35 -8.28
CA ILE A 813 1.28 39.54 -8.34
C ILE A 813 0.18 39.38 -9.42
N ALA A 814 0.52 38.85 -10.59
CA ALA A 814 -0.47 38.56 -11.64
C ALA A 814 -1.51 37.54 -11.16
N ASN A 815 -1.07 36.43 -10.55
CA ASN A 815 -1.95 35.43 -9.98
C ASN A 815 -2.90 36.02 -8.94
N VAL A 816 -2.39 36.84 -8.00
CA VAL A 816 -3.21 37.48 -6.96
C VAL A 816 -4.26 38.42 -7.59
N ARG A 817 -3.87 39.26 -8.56
CA ARG A 817 -4.83 40.13 -9.28
C ARG A 817 -5.92 39.32 -10.00
N ASP A 818 -5.53 38.22 -10.63
CA ASP A 818 -6.47 37.36 -11.36
C ASP A 818 -7.44 36.67 -10.40
N VAL A 819 -6.96 36.21 -9.24
CA VAL A 819 -7.79 35.61 -8.20
C VAL A 819 -8.73 36.63 -7.58
N VAL A 820 -8.29 37.88 -7.32
CA VAL A 820 -9.16 38.94 -6.80
C VAL A 820 -10.29 39.25 -7.79
N ARG A 821 -9.96 39.39 -9.08
CA ARG A 821 -10.97 39.59 -10.14
C ARG A 821 -11.96 38.42 -10.22
N TRP A 822 -11.47 37.19 -10.13
CA TRP A 822 -12.31 35.99 -10.11
C TRP A 822 -13.22 35.97 -8.86
N ARG A 823 -12.66 36.21 -7.67
CA ARG A 823 -13.40 36.26 -6.39
C ARG A 823 -14.54 37.26 -6.45
N GLU A 824 -14.29 38.45 -6.98
CA GLU A 824 -15.31 39.51 -7.13
C GLU A 824 -16.38 39.15 -8.17
N GLY A 825 -15.96 38.59 -9.31
CA GLY A 825 -16.87 38.15 -10.37
C GLY A 825 -17.82 37.04 -9.94
N GLU A 826 -17.30 36.04 -9.22
CA GLU A 826 -18.07 34.89 -8.73
C GLU A 826 -18.72 35.14 -7.36
N ARG A 827 -18.42 36.27 -6.69
CA ARG A 827 -18.76 36.54 -5.29
C ARG A 827 -18.34 35.39 -4.36
N ALA A 828 -17.17 34.83 -4.61
CA ALA A 828 -16.65 33.68 -3.89
C ALA A 828 -16.39 34.04 -2.40
N PRO A 829 -16.79 33.18 -1.44
CA PRO A 829 -16.58 33.42 0.00
C PRO A 829 -15.14 33.08 0.41
N LEU A 830 -14.16 33.71 -0.24
CA LEU A 830 -12.73 33.50 -0.01
C LEU A 830 -12.09 34.80 0.46
N THR A 831 -11.51 34.79 1.66
CA THR A 831 -10.64 35.90 2.10
C THR A 831 -9.22 35.69 1.61
N LEU A 832 -8.57 36.77 1.20
CA LEU A 832 -7.24 36.75 0.62
C LEU A 832 -6.36 37.79 1.31
N GLY A 833 -5.17 37.37 1.74
CA GLY A 833 -4.20 38.26 2.36
C GLY A 833 -2.77 38.02 1.91
N LEU A 834 -1.88 38.89 2.37
CA LEU A 834 -0.44 38.74 2.20
C LEU A 834 0.20 38.39 3.54
N SER A 835 1.18 37.49 3.56
CA SER A 835 2.04 37.24 4.71
C SER A 835 3.48 37.57 4.35
N PHE A 836 4.14 38.32 5.23
CA PHE A 836 5.41 38.95 4.94
C PHE A 836 6.38 38.83 6.12
N VAL A 837 7.49 38.13 5.93
CA VAL A 837 8.51 37.99 6.96
C VAL A 837 9.39 39.23 6.97
N VAL A 838 9.45 39.91 8.12
CA VAL A 838 10.22 41.14 8.25
C VAL A 838 11.70 40.83 8.41
N LEU A 839 12.50 41.18 7.41
CA LEU A 839 13.93 40.95 7.32
C LEU A 839 14.69 42.25 7.06
N ARG A 840 15.99 42.27 7.34
CA ARG A 840 16.86 43.45 7.10
C ARG A 840 16.79 43.94 5.65
N GLN A 841 16.67 43.03 4.71
CA GLN A 841 16.66 43.30 3.27
C GLN A 841 15.39 44.02 2.84
N ASN A 842 14.25 43.77 3.49
CA ASN A 842 12.94 44.19 3.03
C ASN A 842 12.25 45.19 3.98
N LEU A 843 12.82 45.47 5.15
CA LEU A 843 12.29 46.41 6.15
C LEU A 843 11.93 47.79 5.55
N HIS A 844 12.76 48.27 4.64
CA HIS A 844 12.57 49.56 3.96
C HIS A 844 11.38 49.59 2.99
N GLU A 845 10.82 48.44 2.60
CA GLU A 845 9.70 48.32 1.66
C GLU A 845 8.34 48.17 2.37
N LEU A 846 8.27 48.10 3.71
CA LEU A 846 7.02 47.80 4.43
C LEU A 846 5.86 48.75 4.15
N VAL A 847 6.13 50.05 3.98
CA VAL A 847 5.08 51.02 3.62
C VAL A 847 4.57 50.76 2.19
N ARG A 848 5.50 50.50 1.26
CA ARG A 848 5.17 50.17 -0.14
C ARG A 848 4.39 48.86 -0.24
N LEU A 849 4.66 47.88 0.63
CA LEU A 849 3.88 46.64 0.73
C LEU A 849 2.41 46.92 1.03
N MET A 850 2.09 47.85 1.93
CA MET A 850 0.70 48.21 2.25
C MET A 850 -0.01 48.85 1.07
N GLU A 851 0.70 49.70 0.33
CA GLU A 851 0.18 50.30 -0.90
C GLU A 851 -0.07 49.24 -1.97
N LEU A 852 0.87 48.29 -2.13
CA LEU A 852 0.72 47.17 -3.06
C LEU A 852 -0.44 46.27 -2.67
N ALA A 853 -0.61 45.95 -1.38
CA ALA A 853 -1.73 45.17 -0.88
C ALA A 853 -3.07 45.84 -1.23
N ARG A 854 -3.17 47.15 -1.04
CA ARG A 854 -4.35 47.92 -1.42
C ARG A 854 -4.57 47.94 -2.94
N GLU A 855 -3.51 48.09 -3.74
CA GLU A 855 -3.57 48.01 -5.22
C GLU A 855 -4.05 46.65 -5.72
N LEU A 856 -3.69 45.57 -5.02
CA LEU A 856 -4.08 44.21 -5.34
C LEU A 856 -5.53 43.90 -4.96
N GLY A 857 -6.11 44.62 -3.99
CA GLY A 857 -7.45 44.35 -3.48
C GLY A 857 -7.52 43.18 -2.48
N VAL A 858 -6.42 42.92 -1.76
CA VAL A 858 -6.41 41.92 -0.67
C VAL A 858 -7.07 42.50 0.58
N ASP A 859 -7.55 41.61 1.47
CA ASP A 859 -8.35 41.97 2.64
C ASP A 859 -7.48 42.32 3.85
N TRP A 860 -6.29 41.71 3.95
CA TRP A 860 -5.42 41.82 5.11
C TRP A 860 -3.93 41.57 4.79
N VAL A 861 -3.05 42.04 5.69
CA VAL A 861 -1.59 41.82 5.63
C VAL A 861 -1.08 41.36 6.99
N LYS A 862 -0.34 40.25 7.02
CA LYS A 862 0.38 39.73 8.19
C LYS A 862 1.86 40.11 8.11
N LEU A 863 2.37 40.74 9.17
CA LEU A 863 3.79 40.97 9.38
C LEU A 863 4.31 39.91 10.33
N GLU A 864 5.16 39.02 9.83
CA GLU A 864 5.68 37.86 10.54
C GLU A 864 7.10 38.12 11.07
N GLU A 865 7.41 37.52 12.22
CA GLU A 865 8.76 37.51 12.76
C GLU A 865 9.65 36.51 12.00
N GLY A 866 10.91 36.88 11.77
CA GLY A 866 11.89 35.99 11.15
C GLY A 866 12.48 34.99 12.14
N VAL A 867 12.73 33.77 11.67
CA VAL A 867 13.38 32.70 12.46
C VAL A 867 14.73 32.36 11.85
N GLY A 868 15.76 32.25 12.69
CA GLY A 868 17.14 31.94 12.30
C GLY A 868 17.37 30.48 11.89
N ALA A 869 16.58 29.93 10.97
CA ALA A 869 16.66 28.53 10.57
C ALA A 869 17.78 28.21 9.57
N THR A 870 18.25 29.24 8.85
CA THR A 870 19.32 29.17 7.85
C THR A 870 20.35 30.27 8.09
N ALA A 871 21.57 30.08 7.57
CA ALA A 871 22.62 31.09 7.67
C ALA A 871 22.23 32.43 7.02
N PHE A 872 21.36 32.42 5.99
CA PHE A 872 20.81 33.64 5.44
C PHE A 872 19.83 34.29 6.41
N ALA A 873 18.88 33.53 6.96
CA ALA A 873 17.88 34.04 7.90
C ALA A 873 18.54 34.66 9.14
N GLU A 874 19.49 33.96 9.78
CA GLU A 874 20.24 34.44 10.95
C GLU A 874 20.89 35.81 10.73
N ARG A 875 21.54 36.00 9.57
CA ARG A 875 22.16 37.30 9.23
C ARG A 875 21.14 38.38 8.87
N SER A 876 19.92 37.99 8.55
CA SER A 876 18.84 38.84 8.06
C SER A 876 17.86 39.25 9.15
N LEU A 877 17.90 38.61 10.32
CA LEU A 877 17.06 38.96 11.46
C LEU A 877 17.24 40.44 11.84
N VAL A 878 16.12 41.06 12.20
CA VAL A 878 16.04 42.41 12.74
C VAL A 878 15.56 42.33 14.18
N SER A 879 16.17 43.13 15.06
CA SER A 879 15.75 43.19 16.45
C SER A 879 14.55 44.13 16.58
N MET A 880 13.37 43.56 16.87
CA MET A 880 12.11 44.32 16.99
C MET A 880 12.07 45.28 18.18
N SER A 881 12.97 45.11 19.15
CA SER A 881 13.13 46.03 20.28
C SER A 881 13.90 47.30 19.94
N ARG A 882 14.54 47.39 18.75
CA ARG A 882 15.22 48.61 18.30
C ARG A 882 14.20 49.69 17.92
N PRO A 883 14.24 50.90 18.51
CA PRO A 883 13.24 51.93 18.27
C PRO A 883 13.04 52.29 16.79
N GLU A 884 14.13 52.33 16.02
CA GLU A 884 14.12 52.66 14.60
C GLU A 884 13.48 51.57 13.71
N VAL A 885 13.54 50.29 14.13
CA VAL A 885 12.89 49.17 13.45
C VAL A 885 11.41 49.18 13.78
N ARG A 886 11.08 49.29 15.08
CA ARG A 886 9.70 49.36 15.57
C ARG A 886 8.92 50.52 14.96
N ALA A 887 9.55 51.70 14.85
CA ALA A 887 8.97 52.88 14.22
C ALA A 887 8.61 52.65 12.73
N GLN A 888 9.41 51.87 11.99
CA GLN A 888 9.11 51.53 10.58
C GLN A 888 7.93 50.56 10.47
N VAL A 889 7.90 49.52 11.32
CA VAL A 889 6.77 48.58 11.38
C VAL A 889 5.48 49.31 11.77
N ASP A 890 5.53 50.17 12.80
CA ASP A 890 4.39 50.97 13.23
C ASP A 890 3.91 51.94 12.14
N ALA A 891 4.83 52.56 11.40
CA ALA A 891 4.48 53.42 10.28
C ALA A 891 3.78 52.65 9.17
N ALA A 892 4.25 51.45 8.82
CA ALA A 892 3.59 50.58 7.87
C ALA A 892 2.21 50.13 8.37
N ALA A 893 2.10 49.69 9.63
CA ALA A 893 0.82 49.27 10.21
C ALA A 893 -0.21 50.41 10.26
N ARG A 894 0.21 51.63 10.62
CA ARG A 894 -0.65 52.83 10.52
C ARG A 894 -1.08 53.09 9.09
N ARG A 895 -0.14 53.05 8.14
CA ARG A 895 -0.44 53.26 6.72
C ARG A 895 -1.43 52.23 6.17
N GLY A 896 -1.26 50.95 6.51
CA GLY A 896 -2.21 49.91 6.12
C GLY A 896 -3.62 50.17 6.65
N ARG A 897 -3.75 50.58 7.91
CA ARG A 897 -5.04 50.97 8.51
C ARG A 897 -5.66 52.20 7.85
N GLU A 898 -4.87 53.23 7.52
CA GLU A 898 -5.34 54.40 6.74
C GLU A 898 -5.83 53.99 5.35
N LEU A 899 -5.15 53.02 4.74
CA LEU A 899 -5.55 52.34 3.52
C LEU A 899 -6.61 51.27 3.78
N GLY A 900 -7.33 51.27 4.90
CA GLY A 900 -8.46 50.36 5.17
C GLY A 900 -8.14 48.86 5.14
N LEU A 901 -6.86 48.48 5.20
CA LEU A 901 -6.43 47.09 5.31
C LEU A 901 -6.49 46.65 6.78
N VAL A 902 -6.78 45.37 7.00
CA VAL A 902 -6.55 44.74 8.29
C VAL A 902 -5.07 44.38 8.37
N VAL A 903 -4.34 44.95 9.32
CA VAL A 903 -2.92 44.66 9.52
C VAL A 903 -2.76 43.85 10.79
N VAL A 904 -2.26 42.63 10.64
CA VAL A 904 -1.91 41.73 11.75
C VAL A 904 -0.40 41.83 11.96
N ASP A 905 0.00 42.27 13.14
CA ASP A 905 1.41 42.49 13.48
C ASP A 905 1.88 41.49 14.54
N HIS A 906 2.47 40.38 14.08
CA HIS A 906 3.06 39.35 14.94
C HIS A 906 4.44 39.76 15.50
N THR A 907 4.99 40.90 15.07
CA THR A 907 6.33 41.35 15.50
C THR A 907 6.31 42.17 16.80
N ALA A 908 5.11 42.59 17.25
CA ALA A 908 4.96 43.38 18.46
C ALA A 908 5.05 42.50 19.72
N PRO A 909 5.84 42.88 20.73
CA PRO A 909 5.88 42.16 22.00
C PRO A 909 4.55 42.35 22.75
N ARG A 910 3.75 41.29 22.86
CA ARG A 910 2.42 41.33 23.49
C ARG A 910 2.28 40.21 24.52
N SER A 911 1.68 40.50 25.68
CA SER A 911 1.34 39.47 26.65
C SER A 911 -0.01 38.84 26.29
N VAL A 912 0.00 37.90 25.33
CA VAL A 912 -1.20 37.17 24.84
C VAL A 912 -1.79 36.19 25.88
N TRP A 913 -1.13 36.02 27.03
CA TRP A 913 -1.55 35.15 28.12
C TRP A 913 -2.44 35.83 29.19
N ARG A 914 -2.88 37.08 28.97
CA ARG A 914 -3.66 37.85 29.97
C ARG A 914 -5.15 37.87 29.63
N CYS A 915 -6.00 37.50 30.59
CA CYS A 915 -7.46 37.60 30.46
C CYS A 915 -7.97 39.07 30.50
N ARG A 916 -7.17 40.02 31.00
CA ARG A 916 -7.36 41.47 30.75
C ARG A 916 -6.46 41.90 29.60
N LEU A 917 -7.00 41.84 28.40
CA LEU A 917 -6.36 42.36 27.20
C LEU A 917 -6.41 43.89 27.23
N ASP A 918 -5.25 44.53 27.08
CA ASP A 918 -5.21 45.94 26.69
C ASP A 918 -5.81 46.13 25.29
N ASP A 919 -6.19 47.37 24.96
CA ASP A 919 -6.86 47.70 23.70
C ASP A 919 -6.03 47.29 22.48
N ASP A 920 -4.70 47.41 22.56
CA ASP A 920 -3.80 46.99 21.50
C ASP A 920 -3.88 45.48 21.27
N THR A 921 -3.81 44.67 22.34
CA THR A 921 -3.88 43.20 22.26
C THR A 921 -5.25 42.74 21.77
N ARG A 922 -6.34 43.40 22.17
CA ARG A 922 -7.68 43.12 21.64
C ARG A 922 -7.76 43.39 20.14
N ALA A 923 -7.29 44.56 19.70
CA ALA A 923 -7.28 44.92 18.29
C ALA A 923 -6.44 43.95 17.43
N PHE A 924 -5.36 43.40 17.99
CA PHE A 924 -4.57 42.35 17.34
C PHE A 924 -5.36 41.05 17.20
N LEU A 925 -6.00 40.57 18.27
CA LEU A 925 -6.79 39.33 18.21
C LEU A 925 -7.97 39.44 17.26
N GLU A 926 -8.66 40.59 17.23
CA GLU A 926 -9.73 40.87 16.26
C GLU A 926 -9.22 40.89 14.82
N ALA A 927 -8.03 41.46 14.59
CA ALA A 927 -7.40 41.48 13.27
C ALA A 927 -6.97 40.07 12.82
N ASP A 928 -6.38 39.28 13.72
CA ASP A 928 -5.94 37.91 13.44
C ASP A 928 -7.14 36.96 13.25
N GLU A 929 -8.20 37.11 14.06
CA GLU A 929 -9.47 36.41 13.88
C GLU A 929 -10.07 36.71 12.50
N ARG A 930 -10.07 37.97 12.08
CA ARG A 930 -10.55 38.34 10.73
C ARG A 930 -9.69 37.75 9.62
N ALA A 931 -8.38 37.60 9.84
CA ALA A 931 -7.47 37.02 8.86
C ALA A 931 -7.58 35.49 8.78
N ASN A 932 -7.83 34.81 9.90
CA ASN A 932 -7.89 33.34 9.97
C ASN A 932 -9.33 32.78 9.85
N GLY A 933 -10.34 33.61 10.14
CA GLY A 933 -11.75 33.23 10.23
C GLY A 933 -12.16 32.63 11.59
N VAL A 934 -11.28 32.67 12.60
CA VAL A 934 -11.50 32.10 13.94
C VAL A 934 -10.64 32.81 14.98
N GLY A 935 -11.18 33.03 16.19
CA GLY A 935 -10.44 33.56 17.32
C GLY A 935 -9.36 32.59 17.80
N LEU A 936 -8.09 32.95 17.62
CA LEU A 936 -6.94 32.17 18.11
C LEU A 936 -6.51 32.69 19.47
N HIS A 937 -6.64 31.84 20.50
CA HIS A 937 -6.20 32.18 21.85
C HIS A 937 -5.02 31.29 22.24
N PRO A 938 -3.79 31.83 22.29
CA PRO A 938 -2.59 31.04 22.59
C PRO A 938 -2.68 30.27 23.90
N CYS A 939 -3.41 30.81 24.89
CA CYS A 939 -3.62 30.16 26.18
C CYS A 939 -4.43 28.86 26.14
N ARG A 940 -5.12 28.58 25.04
CA ARG A 940 -5.92 27.37 24.84
C ARG A 940 -5.19 26.29 24.05
N ALA A 941 -4.10 26.66 23.37
CA ALA A 941 -3.41 25.79 22.41
C ALA A 941 -3.08 24.38 22.96
N PRO A 942 -2.67 24.20 24.24
CA PRO A 942 -2.41 22.86 24.78
C PRO A 942 -3.63 21.94 24.93
N TRP A 943 -4.84 22.50 24.95
CA TRP A 943 -6.10 21.73 25.05
C TRP A 943 -6.80 21.58 23.72
N ASP A 944 -6.59 22.52 22.78
CA ASP A 944 -7.39 22.61 21.56
C ASP A 944 -6.64 22.49 20.23
N SER A 945 -5.31 22.64 20.21
CA SER A 945 -4.52 22.78 18.98
C SER A 945 -3.54 21.64 18.77
N ALA A 946 -3.89 20.73 17.85
CA ALA A 946 -3.04 19.61 17.44
C ALA A 946 -2.29 19.92 16.13
N PHE A 947 -1.02 19.54 16.08
CA PHE A 947 -0.11 19.77 14.96
C PHE A 947 0.28 18.43 14.36
N ILE A 948 -0.09 18.20 13.10
CA ILE A 948 -0.03 16.90 12.43
C ILE A 948 1.04 16.94 11.34
N GLU A 949 2.00 16.03 11.46
CA GLU A 949 3.08 15.84 10.49
C GLU A 949 2.73 14.89 9.34
N PRO A 950 3.50 14.90 8.23
CA PRO A 950 3.23 14.02 7.09
C PRO A 950 3.15 12.53 7.42
N ASN A 951 3.89 12.05 8.42
CA ASN A 951 3.88 10.65 8.85
C ASN A 951 2.76 10.32 9.86
N GLY A 952 1.95 11.29 10.27
CA GLY A 952 0.90 11.13 11.26
C GLY A 952 1.33 11.41 12.70
N ASP A 953 2.58 11.85 12.94
CA ASP A 953 3.00 12.29 14.28
C ASP A 953 2.17 13.50 14.72
N VAL A 954 1.75 13.49 15.98
CA VAL A 954 0.95 14.56 16.60
C VAL A 954 1.78 15.31 17.63
N ARG A 955 1.71 16.63 17.60
CA ARG A 955 2.29 17.54 18.60
C ARG A 955 1.22 18.48 19.17
N ILE A 956 1.51 19.07 20.32
CA ILE A 956 0.68 20.09 20.98
C ILE A 956 1.33 21.47 20.82
N GLY A 957 0.52 22.48 20.49
CA GLY A 957 0.91 23.89 20.58
C GLY A 957 1.76 24.41 19.42
N ASP A 958 2.76 23.66 18.96
CA ASP A 958 3.58 23.99 17.80
C ASP A 958 4.24 22.75 17.13
N PHE A 959 4.89 22.95 15.97
CA PHE A 959 5.61 21.89 15.23
C PHE A 959 7.00 21.55 15.80
N HIS A 960 7.46 22.23 16.84
CA HIS A 960 8.78 22.09 17.45
C HIS A 960 8.76 21.42 18.85
N GLY A 961 7.58 21.33 19.48
CA GLY A 961 7.34 20.62 20.74
C GLY A 961 7.51 19.10 20.61
N PRO A 962 7.36 18.29 21.67
CA PRO A 962 7.57 16.84 21.60
C PRO A 962 6.49 16.12 20.77
N VAL A 963 6.85 14.98 20.15
CA VAL A 963 5.87 14.05 19.55
C VAL A 963 5.11 13.35 20.67
N LEU A 964 3.78 13.37 20.60
CA LEU A 964 2.89 12.80 21.60
C LEU A 964 2.50 11.35 21.31
N GLY A 965 2.50 10.99 20.03
CA GLY A 965 2.05 9.72 19.47
C GLY A 965 1.85 9.84 17.96
N ASN A 966 1.46 8.76 17.30
CA ASN A 966 1.26 8.71 15.85
C ASN A 966 -0.12 8.15 15.48
N LEU A 967 -0.85 8.88 14.63
CA LEU A 967 -2.23 8.55 14.25
C LEU A 967 -2.38 7.21 13.51
N THR A 968 -1.34 6.74 12.82
CA THR A 968 -1.41 5.47 12.09
C THR A 968 -1.20 4.26 13.00
N LEU A 969 -0.80 4.48 14.26
CA LEU A 969 -0.61 3.45 15.27
C LEU A 969 -1.73 3.43 16.30
N GLU A 970 -2.28 4.59 16.63
CA GLU A 970 -3.29 4.76 17.67
C GLU A 970 -4.25 5.90 17.32
N PRO A 971 -5.53 5.84 17.78
CA PRO A 971 -6.50 6.88 17.48
C PRO A 971 -6.12 8.20 18.16
N MET A 972 -6.55 9.33 17.58
CA MET A 972 -6.31 10.68 18.13
C MET A 972 -6.69 10.80 19.61
N SER A 973 -7.78 10.15 20.03
CA SER A 973 -8.23 10.14 21.43
C SER A 973 -7.19 9.55 22.39
N SER A 974 -6.45 8.52 21.97
CA SER A 974 -5.35 7.93 22.75
C SER A 974 -4.15 8.87 22.78
N VAL A 975 -3.74 9.36 21.60
CA VAL A 975 -2.59 10.28 21.46
C VAL A 975 -2.80 11.55 22.29
N TRP A 976 -4.00 12.12 22.24
CA TRP A 976 -4.35 13.36 22.94
C TRP A 976 -4.44 13.21 24.47
N ARG A 977 -4.52 11.96 24.96
CA ARG A 977 -4.56 11.60 26.38
C ARG A 977 -3.27 10.92 26.85
N SER A 978 -2.24 10.88 25.99
CA SER A 978 -0.99 10.22 26.33
C SER A 978 -0.29 10.92 27.50
N PRO A 979 0.56 10.20 28.26
CA PRO A 979 1.36 10.81 29.32
C PRO A 979 2.21 12.01 28.85
N ALA A 980 2.65 12.00 27.58
CA ALA A 980 3.37 13.12 26.98
C ALA A 980 2.46 14.35 26.80
N ALA A 981 1.20 14.15 26.38
CA ALA A 981 0.23 15.23 26.23
C ALA A 981 -0.11 15.86 27.58
N VAL A 982 -0.30 15.03 28.61
CA VAL A 982 -0.51 15.46 30.01
C VAL A 982 0.66 16.31 30.49
N ALA A 983 1.90 15.84 30.29
CA ALA A 983 3.11 16.56 30.71
C ALA A 983 3.27 17.91 30.01
N GLU A 984 2.86 18.03 28.74
CA GLU A 984 2.90 19.31 28.00
C GLU A 984 1.84 20.30 28.53
N ARG A 985 0.64 19.82 28.86
CA ARG A 985 -0.40 20.65 29.49
C ARG A 985 0.03 21.12 30.88
N ASP A 986 0.61 20.24 31.69
CA ASP A 986 1.16 20.59 33.00
C ASP A 986 2.27 21.64 32.89
N ARG A 987 3.17 21.51 31.90
CA ARG A 987 4.21 22.52 31.63
C ARG A 987 3.61 23.87 31.27
N SER A 988 2.64 23.88 30.35
CA SER A 988 1.97 25.13 29.96
C SER A 988 1.17 25.75 31.12
N MET A 989 0.65 24.94 32.04
CA MET A 989 0.03 25.40 33.29
C MET A 989 1.01 26.11 34.23
N LEU A 990 2.27 25.68 34.30
CA LEU A 990 3.30 26.35 35.11
C LEU A 990 3.69 27.72 34.55
N GLU A 991 3.60 27.89 33.23
CA GLU A 991 3.89 29.14 32.53
C GLU A 991 2.68 30.10 32.50
N ARG A 992 1.49 29.62 32.91
CA ARG A 992 0.29 30.43 32.99
C ARG A 992 0.35 31.42 34.14
N LEU A 993 -0.03 32.65 33.83
CA LEU A 993 -0.28 33.71 34.82
C LEU A 993 -1.65 33.57 35.51
N CYS A 994 -2.53 32.70 35.00
CA CYS A 994 -3.87 32.43 35.53
C CYS A 994 -3.95 31.04 36.19
N GLY A 995 -4.32 31.01 37.47
CA GLY A 995 -4.47 29.80 38.28
C GLY A 995 -5.05 30.16 39.66
N PRO A 996 -5.40 29.18 40.52
CA PRO A 996 -5.99 29.45 41.84
C PRO A 996 -5.10 30.35 42.72
N SER A 997 -3.78 30.30 42.49
CA SER A 997 -2.73 31.07 43.15
C SER A 997 -2.03 32.07 42.22
N GLY A 998 -2.47 32.21 40.97
CA GLY A 998 -1.92 33.14 39.99
C GLY A 998 -2.56 34.53 40.06
N PRO A 999 -1.89 35.60 39.58
CA PRO A 999 -2.40 36.99 39.65
C PRO A 999 -3.62 37.29 38.75
N VAL A 1000 -4.10 36.34 37.95
CA VAL A 1000 -5.16 36.56 36.94
C VAL A 1000 -6.26 35.51 37.07
N VAL A 1001 -7.52 35.94 37.22
CA VAL A 1001 -8.72 35.09 37.20
C VAL A 1001 -9.24 34.98 35.76
N CYS A 1002 -9.60 33.77 35.32
CA CYS A 1002 -10.21 33.52 34.00
C CYS A 1002 -11.55 34.25 33.92
N VAL A 1003 -11.76 35.09 32.89
CA VAL A 1003 -13.02 35.85 32.71
C VAL A 1003 -13.94 35.06 31.80
N ASP A 1004 -15.25 35.06 32.11
CA ASP A 1004 -16.29 34.21 31.51
C ASP A 1004 -16.43 34.27 29.99
#